data_AF-A0A6J5TYT8-F1
#
_entry.id   AF-A0A6J5TYT8-F1
#
_cell.length_a   1.000
_cell.length_b   1.000
_cell.length_c   1.000
_cell.angle_alpha   90.00
_cell.angle_beta   90.00
_cell.angle_gamma   90.00
#
_symmetry.space_group_name_H-M   'P 1'
#
loop_
_entity.id
_entity.type
_entity.pdbx_description
1 polymer ?
#
loop_
_entity_poly.entity_id
_entity_poly.type
_entity_poly.pdbx_seq_one_letter_code
_entity_poly.pdbx_strand_id
1 'polypeptide(L)'
;MARAVFLVCLLSILMLVPTGLAQGLGVNWGSMGSHSLPPKNVVQMLKDNGIKKVKLFDAEPDTMDALAGSGMQVMVGIPNEKLEKLADSYKEAQEWVKQNVTKYLHDGGVNIRYVAVGNEPYLTSYNGTYVKTTYPALKNIQKALDEAGYGGKVKATVPFNADVYESSSNKPSDGRFRKDIKNNIVEILRLLNDNRTPFVVNIYPFLSLYQSSDFPKEFAFFEGGSEPVKDNNIEYKNVFDANCDTLISALKKVGFGNLDIIIGEVGWPTDGDINANGKMAKKFYDGLLKKLATEDGTPLRKKKLEVYLFGLFDENQKSIAPGDFERHWGIFRYDGQPKFLMDLSGKGQGNNLLKGVQGVQYLDQQWCVLKSDVRNLSNTQPEVGYACSMSDCTSLGVGRSCDLDQHGNVSYAFNAYFQNKDQDVRACDFNGMANIVKQNASSGDCLFPIQILNAGVRPELSIFAGLFLILMSFFTLIYVAVGNEPFLSSYNGSYVKTLFPSVKNIQRALDEAGVGQKIKCVVPFNADVYESPSNKPSDGRFRKDIMKHMLEILHFFRAKKAPFVVNIYPFLSLYQSTGFPQEFAFFDNGSPIRDKGAQYSNVFDANYDTLLWALKKVGVANLDILIGEVGWPTDGNGYCNNRLAKKFYDGLLKKLASEEGTPLRKGYLEVYLFGLFDEDQKSIAPGDFERHWGIFRYDGKPKFPMDLAGQNSGHQMLKGVEGVTYLERQWCVLNSDVRNLSKAQVELNYACSLADCTSLGKQRSCDLELHDRISYAFNEFYQSKDQDVRACDFNGMGTKVTQDPSIGDCIFRVQVALSAGERRHGLSYALSVFAPLFFIMSFFTLL
;
A
#
# COMPACT_ATOMS: atom_id res chain seq x y z
N MET A 1 -36.09 -16.36 54.81
CA MET A 1 -35.56 -16.11 53.45
C MET A 1 -35.04 -14.68 53.25
N ALA A 2 -35.55 -13.64 53.92
CA ALA A 2 -35.05 -12.26 53.75
C ALA A 2 -33.62 -11.99 54.28
N ARG A 3 -33.14 -12.72 55.30
CA ARG A 3 -31.78 -12.54 55.86
C ARG A 3 -30.67 -13.22 55.05
N ALA A 4 -30.99 -14.21 54.22
CA ALA A 4 -30.02 -14.90 53.36
C ALA A 4 -29.75 -14.12 52.07
N VAL A 5 -30.75 -13.42 51.52
CA VAL A 5 -30.60 -12.59 50.32
C VAL A 5 -29.72 -11.36 50.61
N PHE A 6 -29.81 -10.77 51.80
CA PHE A 6 -28.99 -9.62 52.18
C PHE A 6 -27.51 -9.98 52.36
N LEU A 7 -27.20 -11.19 52.83
CA LEU A 7 -25.82 -11.67 53.00
C LEU A 7 -25.16 -12.03 51.65
N VAL A 8 -25.94 -12.56 50.70
CA VAL A 8 -25.47 -12.85 49.34
C VAL A 8 -25.22 -11.55 48.55
N CYS A 9 -26.04 -10.51 48.73
CA CYS A 9 -25.79 -9.18 48.14
C CYS A 9 -24.58 -8.47 48.77
N LEU A 10 -24.32 -8.62 50.08
CA LEU A 10 -23.10 -8.07 50.70
C LEU A 10 -21.82 -8.83 50.33
N LEU A 11 -21.89 -10.15 50.12
CA LEU A 11 -20.74 -10.97 49.67
C LEU A 11 -20.44 -10.78 48.17
N SER A 12 -21.42 -10.42 47.34
CA SER A 12 -21.19 -10.07 45.92
C SER A 12 -20.71 -8.61 45.72
N ILE A 13 -20.79 -7.76 46.75
CA ILE A 13 -20.18 -6.42 46.75
C ILE A 13 -18.72 -6.45 47.27
N LEU A 14 -18.29 -7.53 47.95
CA LEU A 14 -16.93 -7.66 48.50
C LEU A 14 -15.89 -8.36 47.60
N MET A 15 -16.23 -8.69 46.34
CA MET A 15 -15.33 -9.32 45.36
C MET A 15 -15.11 -8.49 44.07
N LEU A 16 -15.42 -7.20 44.09
CA LEU A 16 -14.87 -6.26 43.10
C LEU A 16 -13.56 -5.71 43.65
N VAL A 17 -12.51 -6.54 43.64
CA VAL A 17 -11.15 -6.01 43.61
C VAL A 17 -11.04 -5.25 42.29
N PRO A 18 -10.79 -3.93 42.28
CA PRO A 18 -10.61 -3.23 41.03
C PRO A 18 -9.29 -3.71 40.44
N THR A 19 -9.36 -4.61 39.46
CA THR A 19 -8.30 -4.84 38.46
C THR A 19 -8.26 -3.61 37.54
N GLY A 20 -7.99 -2.45 38.14
CA GLY A 20 -7.90 -1.19 37.42
C GLY A 20 -6.55 -1.11 36.74
N LEU A 21 -6.55 -0.75 35.45
CA LEU A 21 -5.35 -0.28 34.75
C LEU A 21 -4.69 0.85 35.56
N ALA A 22 -3.39 1.07 35.32
CA ALA A 22 -2.78 2.35 35.70
C ALA A 22 -3.66 3.48 35.14
N GLN A 23 -4.31 4.23 36.02
CA GLN A 23 -5.34 5.17 35.64
C GLN A 23 -4.68 6.33 34.89
N GLY A 24 -5.17 6.67 33.69
CA GLY A 24 -4.54 7.66 32.81
C GLY A 24 -3.75 7.08 31.63
N LEU A 25 -3.69 5.74 31.50
CA LEU A 25 -3.07 5.05 30.36
C LEU A 25 -3.94 5.07 29.10
N GLY A 26 -3.30 5.37 27.97
CA GLY A 26 -3.83 5.23 26.61
C GLY A 26 -2.86 4.51 25.70
N VAL A 27 -3.25 4.34 24.43
CA VAL A 27 -2.41 3.73 23.39
C VAL A 27 -2.50 4.53 22.10
N ASN A 28 -1.42 4.50 21.32
CA ASN A 28 -1.36 5.05 19.98
C ASN A 28 -1.80 3.98 18.97
N TRP A 29 -2.90 4.22 18.26
CA TRP A 29 -3.38 3.34 17.21
C TRP A 29 -2.95 3.90 15.84
N GLY A 30 -1.80 3.40 15.37
CA GLY A 30 -1.28 3.64 14.02
C GLY A 30 -1.97 2.78 12.97
N SER A 31 -1.82 3.16 11.70
CA SER A 31 -2.53 2.52 10.60
C SER A 31 -1.71 2.26 9.34
N MET A 32 -0.39 2.39 9.43
CA MET A 32 0.55 2.14 8.31
C MET A 32 0.89 0.65 8.18
N GLY A 33 -0.13 -0.19 8.04
CA GLY A 33 0.01 -1.62 7.76
C GLY A 33 -0.48 -1.94 6.34
N SER A 34 0.19 -2.86 5.65
CA SER A 34 -0.20 -3.27 4.30
C SER A 34 -1.56 -3.97 4.26
N HIS A 35 -1.96 -4.58 5.37
CA HIS A 35 -3.26 -5.18 5.58
C HIS A 35 -3.85 -4.68 6.89
N SER A 36 -5.09 -4.23 6.86
CA SER A 36 -5.73 -3.62 8.01
C SER A 36 -6.55 -4.64 8.80
N LEU A 37 -6.40 -4.63 10.13
CA LEU A 37 -7.30 -5.33 11.05
C LEU A 37 -8.68 -4.67 11.06
N PRO A 38 -9.78 -5.41 11.25
CA PRO A 38 -11.12 -4.83 11.33
C PRO A 38 -11.24 -3.86 12.52
N PRO A 39 -11.50 -2.55 12.29
CA PRO A 39 -11.47 -1.56 13.38
C PRO A 39 -12.43 -1.86 14.53
N LYS A 40 -13.62 -2.41 14.25
CA LYS A 40 -14.58 -2.84 15.30
C LYS A 40 -14.00 -3.95 16.19
N ASN A 41 -13.26 -4.90 15.61
CA ASN A 41 -12.61 -5.96 16.38
C ASN A 41 -11.45 -5.41 17.22
N VAL A 42 -10.70 -4.42 16.70
CA VAL A 42 -9.67 -3.69 17.45
C VAL A 42 -10.29 -2.94 18.63
N VAL A 43 -11.40 -2.21 18.43
CA VAL A 43 -12.11 -1.53 19.52
C VAL A 43 -12.60 -2.51 20.58
N GLN A 44 -13.10 -3.68 20.18
CA GLN A 44 -13.48 -4.71 21.13
C GLN A 44 -12.28 -5.23 21.92
N MET A 45 -11.15 -5.51 21.26
CA MET A 45 -9.89 -5.89 21.91
C MET A 45 -9.42 -4.84 22.92
N LEU A 46 -9.49 -3.56 22.57
CA LEU A 46 -9.14 -2.45 23.47
C LEU A 46 -10.05 -2.46 24.72
N LYS A 47 -11.37 -2.65 24.55
CA LYS A 47 -12.31 -2.80 25.68
C LYS A 47 -11.99 -4.01 26.55
N ASP A 48 -11.66 -5.14 25.94
CA ASP A 48 -11.40 -6.39 26.65
C ASP A 48 -10.12 -6.33 27.49
N ASN A 49 -9.15 -5.51 27.08
CA ASN A 49 -7.95 -5.15 27.84
C ASN A 49 -8.16 -3.94 28.76
N GLY A 50 -9.37 -3.40 28.84
CA GLY A 50 -9.74 -2.28 29.71
C GLY A 50 -9.24 -0.90 29.29
N ILE A 51 -8.65 -0.77 28.09
CA ILE A 51 -8.07 0.48 27.57
C ILE A 51 -9.20 1.48 27.28
N LYS A 52 -9.04 2.71 27.76
CA LYS A 52 -10.10 3.75 27.69
C LYS A 52 -9.71 4.98 26.88
N LYS A 53 -8.47 5.06 26.40
CA LYS A 53 -7.94 6.22 25.69
C LYS A 53 -7.14 5.77 24.48
N VAL A 54 -7.37 6.44 23.35
CA VAL A 54 -6.69 6.17 22.09
C VAL A 54 -6.22 7.49 21.48
N LYS A 55 -4.98 7.52 21.01
CA LYS A 55 -4.46 8.57 20.12
C LYS A 55 -4.37 8.01 18.71
N LEU A 56 -4.92 8.75 17.75
CA LEU A 56 -4.85 8.48 16.31
C LEU A 56 -3.90 9.47 15.65
N PHE A 57 -3.31 9.09 14.52
CA PHE A 57 -2.42 9.96 13.72
C PHE A 57 -3.15 10.69 12.60
N ASP A 58 -4.36 10.23 12.27
CA ASP A 58 -5.30 10.82 11.32
C ASP A 58 -6.74 10.73 11.86
N ALA A 59 -7.71 11.02 11.01
CA ALA A 59 -9.14 10.94 11.29
C ALA A 59 -9.84 9.98 10.33
N GLU A 60 -9.27 8.79 10.12
CA GLU A 60 -9.82 7.81 9.17
C GLU A 60 -11.29 7.44 9.51
N PRO A 61 -12.24 7.54 8.55
CA PRO A 61 -13.65 7.30 8.81
C PRO A 61 -13.96 5.94 9.44
N ASP A 62 -13.41 4.85 8.91
CA ASP A 62 -13.67 3.49 9.43
C ASP A 62 -13.26 3.31 10.89
N THR A 63 -12.12 3.92 11.27
CA THR A 63 -11.61 3.91 12.64
C THR A 63 -12.49 4.76 13.55
N MET A 64 -12.88 5.96 13.10
CA MET A 64 -13.74 6.87 13.84
C MET A 64 -15.15 6.28 14.04
N ASP A 65 -15.73 5.67 13.00
CA ASP A 65 -17.02 4.98 13.07
C ASP A 65 -16.97 3.78 14.02
N ALA A 66 -15.87 3.02 14.04
CA ALA A 66 -15.71 1.92 15.00
C ALA A 66 -15.56 2.40 16.45
N LEU A 67 -14.99 3.59 16.68
CA LEU A 67 -14.86 4.20 18.00
C LEU A 67 -16.17 4.83 18.49
N ALA A 68 -17.13 5.10 17.61
CA ALA A 68 -18.44 5.64 17.99
C ALA A 68 -19.16 4.69 18.97
N GLY A 69 -19.71 5.23 20.04
CA GLY A 69 -20.41 4.46 21.07
C GLY A 69 -19.50 3.59 21.95
N SER A 70 -18.18 3.61 21.73
CA SER A 70 -17.23 2.83 22.55
C SER A 70 -17.03 3.42 23.96
N GLY A 71 -17.28 4.73 24.13
CA GLY A 71 -16.98 5.49 25.33
C GLY A 71 -15.49 5.85 25.51
N MET A 72 -14.60 5.39 24.64
CA MET A 72 -13.16 5.68 24.70
C MET A 72 -12.87 7.15 24.40
N GLN A 73 -11.98 7.75 25.18
CA GLN A 73 -11.48 9.10 24.89
C GLN A 73 -10.52 9.06 23.70
N VAL A 74 -10.74 9.94 22.73
CA VAL A 74 -9.95 9.99 21.49
C VAL A 74 -9.18 11.30 21.39
N MET A 75 -7.88 11.20 21.15
CA MET A 75 -7.06 12.27 20.58
C MET A 75 -6.93 12.01 19.09
N VAL A 76 -7.57 12.83 18.25
CA VAL A 76 -7.58 12.65 16.79
C VAL A 76 -6.44 13.44 16.15
N GLY A 77 -5.71 12.83 15.22
CA GLY A 77 -4.51 13.43 14.61
C GLY A 77 -4.80 14.22 13.33
N ILE A 78 -4.01 15.27 13.12
CA ILE A 78 -3.85 15.96 11.85
C ILE A 78 -2.42 15.67 11.37
N PRO A 79 -2.25 14.98 10.25
CA PRO A 79 -0.92 14.74 9.68
C PRO A 79 -0.16 16.04 9.32
N ASN A 80 1.17 16.00 9.37
CA ASN A 80 2.02 17.18 9.18
C ASN A 80 1.85 17.84 7.81
N GLU A 81 1.60 17.05 6.76
CA GLU A 81 1.38 17.52 5.38
C GLU A 81 0.12 18.38 5.22
N LYS A 82 -0.82 18.34 6.18
CA LYS A 82 -2.01 19.21 6.18
C LYS A 82 -1.77 20.57 6.84
N LEU A 83 -0.66 20.76 7.55
CA LEU A 83 -0.43 21.96 8.35
C LEU A 83 -0.39 23.24 7.52
N GLU A 84 0.22 23.22 6.34
CA GLU A 84 0.30 24.38 5.44
C GLU A 84 -1.11 24.82 4.98
N LYS A 85 -1.89 23.90 4.44
CA LYS A 85 -3.27 24.18 3.99
C LYS A 85 -4.16 24.73 5.11
N LEU A 86 -4.04 24.16 6.31
CA LEU A 86 -4.83 24.56 7.48
C LEU A 86 -4.34 25.90 8.08
N ALA A 87 -3.05 26.21 7.94
CA ALA A 87 -2.47 27.49 8.31
C ALA A 87 -2.98 28.61 7.41
N ASP A 88 -2.95 28.39 6.10
CA ASP A 88 -3.22 29.41 5.09
C ASP A 88 -4.71 29.68 4.89
N SER A 89 -5.56 28.66 5.07
CA SER A 89 -7.01 28.77 4.83
C SER A 89 -7.81 28.41 6.06
N TYR A 90 -8.41 29.42 6.68
CA TYR A 90 -9.34 29.22 7.79
C TYR A 90 -10.56 28.37 7.38
N LYS A 91 -11.03 28.50 6.14
CA LYS A 91 -12.14 27.70 5.60
C LYS A 91 -11.79 26.21 5.58
N GLU A 92 -10.54 25.86 5.26
CA GLU A 92 -10.08 24.46 5.28
C GLU A 92 -10.05 23.92 6.71
N ALA A 93 -9.66 24.74 7.69
CA ALA A 93 -9.73 24.35 9.10
C ALA A 93 -11.17 24.13 9.58
N GLN A 94 -12.11 25.01 9.18
CA GLN A 94 -13.54 24.83 9.47
C GLN A 94 -14.08 23.53 8.87
N GLU A 95 -13.76 23.25 7.61
CA GLU A 95 -14.24 22.05 6.93
C GLU A 95 -13.61 20.78 7.52
N TRP A 96 -12.32 20.82 7.87
CA TRP A 96 -11.66 19.72 8.57
C TRP A 96 -12.33 19.42 9.92
N VAL A 97 -12.57 20.45 10.74
CA VAL A 97 -13.27 20.31 12.03
C VAL A 97 -14.68 19.78 11.83
N LYS A 98 -15.40 20.27 10.82
CA LYS A 98 -16.75 19.81 10.50
C LYS A 98 -16.76 18.31 10.21
N GLN A 99 -15.93 17.88 9.26
CA GLN A 99 -15.90 16.52 8.73
C GLN A 99 -15.34 15.49 9.72
N ASN A 100 -14.29 15.87 10.46
CA ASN A 100 -13.49 14.93 11.25
C ASN A 100 -13.72 15.01 12.76
N VAL A 101 -14.36 16.09 13.23
CA VAL A 101 -14.68 16.27 14.65
C VAL A 101 -16.18 16.34 14.85
N THR A 102 -16.85 17.39 14.37
CA THR A 102 -18.25 17.66 14.73
C THR A 102 -19.21 16.60 14.22
N LYS A 103 -18.93 15.99 13.05
CA LYS A 103 -19.67 14.85 12.50
C LYS A 103 -19.82 13.70 13.51
N TYR A 104 -18.81 13.50 14.37
CA TYR A 104 -18.78 12.41 15.35
C TYR A 104 -19.22 12.84 16.76
N LEU A 105 -19.52 14.11 16.98
CA LEU A 105 -19.93 14.65 18.28
C LEU A 105 -21.46 14.66 18.42
N HIS A 106 -22.08 13.48 18.41
CA HIS A 106 -23.50 13.29 18.69
C HIS A 106 -23.70 12.24 19.82
N ASP A 107 -24.94 12.03 20.26
CA ASP A 107 -25.23 10.95 21.21
C ASP A 107 -24.91 9.59 20.60
N GLY A 108 -24.21 8.73 21.33
CA GLY A 108 -23.61 7.51 20.79
C GLY A 108 -22.44 7.73 19.81
N GLY A 109 -21.94 8.95 19.65
CA GLY A 109 -20.78 9.27 18.80
C GLY A 109 -19.42 8.97 19.44
N VAL A 110 -18.36 9.61 18.93
CA VAL A 110 -16.98 9.46 19.42
C VAL A 110 -16.70 10.46 20.55
N ASN A 111 -16.09 10.00 21.64
CA ASN A 111 -15.69 10.85 22.76
C ASN A 111 -14.34 11.53 22.50
N ILE A 112 -14.31 12.45 21.54
CA ILE A 112 -13.12 13.23 21.19
C ILE A 112 -12.80 14.21 22.32
N ARG A 113 -11.54 14.23 22.77
CA ARG A 113 -11.03 15.15 23.82
C ARG A 113 -10.03 16.14 23.27
N TYR A 114 -9.20 15.69 22.33
CA TYR A 114 -8.11 16.49 21.78
C TYR A 114 -8.03 16.35 20.27
N VAL A 115 -7.60 17.42 19.60
CA VAL A 115 -7.10 17.39 18.22
C VAL A 115 -5.60 17.62 18.27
N ALA A 116 -4.82 16.64 17.83
CA ALA A 116 -3.37 16.72 17.71
C ALA A 116 -3.01 17.34 16.35
N VAL A 117 -2.65 18.62 16.34
CA VAL A 117 -2.34 19.39 15.13
C VAL A 117 -0.87 19.17 14.74
N GLY A 118 -0.64 18.22 13.85
CA GLY A 118 0.69 17.70 13.53
C GLY A 118 1.11 16.57 14.47
N ASN A 119 2.21 15.91 14.13
CA ASN A 119 2.95 15.00 15.01
C ASN A 119 4.45 15.30 14.91
N GLU A 120 5.02 15.79 16.00
CA GLU A 120 6.43 16.19 16.11
C GLU A 120 6.90 17.17 15.02
N PRO A 121 6.13 18.22 14.68
CA PRO A 121 6.43 19.07 13.52
C PRO A 121 7.77 19.82 13.62
N TYR A 122 8.34 19.93 14.83
CA TYR A 122 9.58 20.66 15.11
C TYR A 122 10.80 19.73 15.31
N LEU A 123 10.73 18.48 14.85
CA LEU A 123 11.93 17.63 14.78
C LEU A 123 13.03 18.34 13.98
N THR A 124 14.27 18.24 14.48
CA THR A 124 15.46 18.75 13.80
C THR A 124 15.62 18.14 12.41
N SER A 125 15.21 16.88 12.21
CA SER A 125 15.21 16.20 10.91
C SER A 125 14.28 16.81 9.87
N TYR A 126 13.27 17.60 10.28
CA TYR A 126 12.43 18.35 9.34
C TYR A 126 13.04 19.66 8.88
N ASN A 127 14.22 20.04 9.38
CA ASN A 127 14.95 21.25 8.99
C ASN A 127 14.07 22.52 8.93
N GLY A 128 13.15 22.65 9.90
CA GLY A 128 12.27 23.81 10.00
C GLY A 128 11.03 23.81 9.08
N THR A 129 10.79 22.75 8.28
CA THR A 129 9.70 22.67 7.29
C THR A 129 8.33 23.11 7.85
N TYR A 130 7.96 22.64 9.04
CA TYR A 130 6.65 22.93 9.63
C TYR A 130 6.65 24.07 10.66
N VAL A 131 7.80 24.73 10.88
CA VAL A 131 7.93 25.74 11.95
C VAL A 131 6.98 26.91 11.75
N LYS A 132 6.83 27.37 10.50
CA LYS A 132 5.98 28.51 10.15
C LYS A 132 4.49 28.18 10.09
N THR A 133 4.13 26.92 9.82
CA THR A 133 2.74 26.51 9.56
C THR A 133 2.04 25.95 10.80
N THR A 134 2.78 25.37 11.75
CA THR A 134 2.21 24.70 12.93
C THR A 134 1.35 25.62 13.80
N TYR A 135 1.87 26.80 14.19
CA TYR A 135 1.12 27.72 15.05
C TYR A 135 -0.15 28.28 14.39
N PRO A 136 -0.11 28.80 13.14
CA PRO A 136 -1.32 29.24 12.46
C PRO A 136 -2.35 28.12 12.28
N ALA A 137 -1.93 26.90 11.94
CA ALA A 137 -2.84 25.74 11.84
C ALA A 137 -3.50 25.43 13.20
N LEU A 138 -2.72 25.37 14.28
CA LEU A 138 -3.22 25.15 15.64
C LEU A 138 -4.26 26.21 16.04
N LYS A 139 -3.96 27.48 15.76
CA LYS A 139 -4.85 28.61 16.02
C LYS A 139 -6.15 28.50 15.23
N ASN A 140 -6.07 28.17 13.94
CA ASN A 140 -7.23 28.02 13.07
C ASN A 140 -8.13 26.85 13.51
N ILE A 141 -7.53 25.71 13.87
CA ILE A 141 -8.29 24.55 14.37
C ILE A 141 -8.96 24.87 15.70
N GLN A 142 -8.26 25.46 16.68
CA GLN A 142 -8.89 25.84 17.95
C GLN A 142 -10.05 26.83 17.72
N LYS A 143 -9.83 27.85 16.88
CA LYS A 143 -10.88 28.81 16.52
C LYS A 143 -12.09 28.14 15.86
N ALA A 144 -11.88 27.21 14.94
CA ALA A 144 -12.97 26.46 14.29
C ALA A 144 -13.74 25.58 15.29
N LEU A 145 -13.06 24.97 16.28
CA LEU A 145 -13.72 24.24 17.37
C LEU A 145 -14.57 25.17 18.24
N ASP A 146 -14.07 26.37 18.55
CA ASP A 146 -14.80 27.39 19.32
C ASP A 146 -16.05 27.87 18.57
N GLU A 147 -15.92 28.23 17.29
CA GLU A 147 -17.05 28.67 16.44
C GLU A 147 -18.09 27.57 16.21
N ALA A 148 -17.67 26.31 16.19
CA ALA A 148 -18.57 25.16 16.14
C ALA A 148 -19.27 24.84 17.48
N GLY A 149 -18.97 25.58 18.55
CA GLY A 149 -19.56 25.39 19.88
C GLY A 149 -18.95 24.26 20.71
N TYR A 150 -17.84 23.66 20.26
CA TYR A 150 -17.20 22.51 20.92
C TYR A 150 -15.88 22.83 21.62
N GLY A 151 -15.39 24.08 21.52
CA GLY A 151 -14.14 24.53 22.12
C GLY A 151 -14.01 24.32 23.64
N GLY A 152 -15.13 24.22 24.36
CA GLY A 152 -15.12 23.86 25.79
C GLY A 152 -14.92 22.36 26.08
N LYS A 153 -15.19 21.50 25.09
CA LYS A 153 -15.16 20.02 25.22
C LYS A 153 -13.96 19.40 24.51
N VAL A 154 -13.57 19.95 23.36
CA VAL A 154 -12.48 19.48 22.51
C VAL A 154 -11.42 20.57 22.41
N LYS A 155 -10.15 20.23 22.67
CA LYS A 155 -9.03 21.16 22.66
C LYS A 155 -7.99 20.80 21.60
N ALA A 156 -7.48 21.79 20.89
CA ALA A 156 -6.39 21.58 19.93
C ALA A 156 -5.03 21.71 20.63
N THR A 157 -4.12 20.77 20.38
CA THR A 157 -2.75 20.74 20.92
C THR A 157 -1.76 20.29 19.85
N VAL A 158 -0.46 20.31 20.15
CA VAL A 158 0.61 19.83 19.26
C VAL A 158 1.43 18.81 20.03
N PRO A 159 1.47 17.53 19.60
CA PRO A 159 2.44 16.55 20.09
C PRO A 159 3.85 16.92 19.63
N PHE A 160 4.73 17.26 20.57
CA PHE A 160 6.14 17.54 20.28
C PHE A 160 7.04 16.38 20.69
N ASN A 161 8.09 16.10 19.92
CA ASN A 161 9.18 15.23 20.39
C ASN A 161 9.99 15.90 21.50
N ALA A 162 10.60 15.12 22.39
CA ALA A 162 11.57 15.61 23.37
C ALA A 162 12.75 16.40 22.75
N ASP A 163 13.02 16.23 21.45
CA ASP A 163 13.97 17.02 20.66
C ASP A 163 13.72 18.54 20.73
N VAL A 164 12.54 19.02 21.13
CA VAL A 164 12.28 20.47 21.20
C VAL A 164 12.94 21.20 22.38
N TYR A 165 13.51 20.45 23.34
CA TYR A 165 14.26 21.00 24.47
C TYR A 165 15.59 20.29 24.68
N GLU A 166 16.51 21.02 25.31
CA GLU A 166 17.90 20.61 25.51
C GLU A 166 18.35 20.90 26.95
N SER A 167 19.42 20.22 27.35
CA SER A 167 20.14 20.43 28.61
C SER A 167 21.63 20.57 28.30
N SER A 168 22.29 21.64 28.78
CA SER A 168 23.74 21.83 28.55
C SER A 168 24.62 20.95 29.41
N SER A 169 24.10 20.52 30.55
CA SER A 169 24.85 19.73 31.55
C SER A 169 24.32 18.31 31.71
N ASN A 170 23.38 17.89 30.85
CA ASN A 170 22.61 16.64 30.98
C ASN A 170 21.88 16.54 32.33
N LYS A 171 21.49 17.68 32.90
CA LYS A 171 20.76 17.80 34.17
C LYS A 171 19.39 18.45 33.93
N PRO A 172 18.28 17.86 34.42
CA PRO A 172 16.94 18.38 34.16
C PRO A 172 16.73 19.86 34.51
N SER A 173 17.32 20.36 35.60
CA SER A 173 17.15 21.73 36.09
C SER A 173 17.63 22.81 35.13
N ASP A 174 18.60 22.50 34.26
CA ASP A 174 19.10 23.44 33.25
C ASP A 174 18.32 23.37 31.92
N GLY A 175 17.31 22.49 31.83
CA GLY A 175 16.44 22.29 30.66
C GLY A 175 15.87 23.58 30.08
N ARG A 176 15.94 23.73 28.76
CA ARG A 176 15.43 24.89 28.00
C ARG A 176 14.94 24.46 26.62
N PHE A 177 13.98 25.18 26.05
CA PHE A 177 13.64 24.98 24.63
C PHE A 177 14.82 25.33 23.73
N ARG A 178 14.98 24.58 22.63
CA ARG A 178 16.04 24.83 21.64
C ARG A 178 15.96 26.27 21.12
N LYS A 179 17.11 26.91 20.94
CA LYS A 179 17.20 28.35 20.65
C LYS A 179 16.52 28.75 19.35
N ASP A 180 16.61 27.91 18.32
CA ASP A 180 16.10 28.12 16.96
C ASP A 180 14.56 28.12 16.89
N ILE A 181 13.87 27.45 17.81
CA ILE A 181 12.41 27.32 17.83
C ILE A 181 11.75 27.94 19.08
N LYS A 182 12.54 28.46 20.04
CA LYS A 182 12.05 28.96 21.34
C LYS A 182 10.88 29.93 21.20
N ASN A 183 10.98 30.91 20.30
CA ASN A 183 9.95 31.92 20.15
C ASN A 183 8.64 31.33 19.60
N ASN A 184 8.73 30.43 18.61
CA ASN A 184 7.59 29.73 18.03
C ASN A 184 6.87 28.85 19.06
N ILE A 185 7.63 28.10 19.87
CA ILE A 185 7.04 27.31 20.95
C ILE A 185 6.36 28.20 21.99
N VAL A 186 6.95 29.33 22.36
CA VAL A 186 6.32 30.27 23.32
C VAL A 186 4.98 30.80 22.81
N GLU A 187 4.82 31.03 21.50
CA GLU A 187 3.52 31.40 20.92
C GLU A 187 2.49 30.28 21.04
N ILE A 188 2.89 29.03 20.78
CA ILE A 188 2.05 27.85 20.97
C ILE A 188 1.67 27.71 22.46
N LEU A 189 2.62 27.85 23.38
CA LEU A 189 2.39 27.76 24.82
C LEU A 189 1.39 28.81 25.33
N ARG A 190 1.42 30.05 24.80
CA ARG A 190 0.40 31.06 25.12
C ARG A 190 -0.99 30.58 24.73
N LEU A 191 -1.16 30.11 23.49
CA LEU A 191 -2.45 29.64 23.00
C LEU A 191 -2.96 28.43 23.80
N LEU A 192 -2.07 27.48 24.14
CA LEU A 192 -2.42 26.32 24.96
C LEU A 192 -2.85 26.77 26.37
N ASN A 193 -2.10 27.67 27.01
CA ASN A 193 -2.40 28.19 28.34
C ASN A 193 -3.73 28.96 28.37
N ASP A 194 -3.97 29.85 27.41
CA ASP A 194 -5.21 30.63 27.29
C ASP A 194 -6.44 29.74 27.14
N ASN A 195 -6.27 28.60 26.47
CA ASN A 195 -7.32 27.59 26.27
C ASN A 195 -7.37 26.49 27.34
N ARG A 196 -6.47 26.53 28.34
CA ARG A 196 -6.30 25.49 29.38
C ARG A 196 -6.07 24.10 28.79
N THR A 197 -5.26 24.04 27.74
CA THR A 197 -4.93 22.82 27.00
C THR A 197 -3.58 22.28 27.47
N PRO A 198 -3.44 20.97 27.73
CA PRO A 198 -2.14 20.38 28.07
C PRO A 198 -1.13 20.49 26.93
N PHE A 199 0.16 20.60 27.30
CA PHE A 199 1.27 20.37 26.40
C PHE A 199 1.44 18.86 26.19
N VAL A 200 1.52 18.42 24.94
CA VAL A 200 1.74 17.00 24.61
C VAL A 200 3.20 16.80 24.21
N VAL A 201 3.88 15.85 24.86
CA VAL A 201 5.27 15.50 24.56
C VAL A 201 5.42 14.01 24.32
N ASN A 202 6.24 13.64 23.34
CA ASN A 202 6.63 12.27 23.03
C ASN A 202 8.03 12.02 23.61
N ILE A 203 8.16 11.00 24.46
CA ILE A 203 9.41 10.68 25.17
C ILE A 203 9.80 9.24 24.85
N TYR A 204 10.99 9.07 24.28
CA TYR A 204 11.49 7.78 23.83
C TYR A 204 12.86 7.44 24.46
N PRO A 205 12.87 6.80 25.65
CA PRO A 205 14.10 6.33 26.30
C PRO A 205 14.98 5.44 25.41
N PHE A 206 14.37 4.65 24.53
CA PHE A 206 15.07 3.84 23.53
C PHE A 206 16.01 4.67 22.64
N LEU A 207 15.60 5.87 22.22
CA LEU A 207 16.40 6.70 21.33
C LEU A 207 17.72 7.14 21.97
N SER A 208 17.78 7.28 23.30
CA SER A 208 19.05 7.61 23.99
C SER A 208 20.10 6.50 23.84
N LEU A 209 19.67 5.23 23.82
CA LEU A 209 20.55 4.09 23.55
C LEU A 209 20.93 3.98 22.07
N TYR A 210 19.98 4.24 21.18
CA TYR A 210 20.21 4.21 19.75
C TYR A 210 21.19 5.30 19.30
N GLN A 211 21.09 6.50 19.90
CA GLN A 211 21.92 7.65 19.56
C GLN A 211 23.30 7.67 20.25
N SER A 212 23.46 6.96 21.37
CA SER A 212 24.71 6.97 22.15
C SER A 212 25.00 5.63 22.80
N SER A 213 26.13 5.02 22.42
CA SER A 213 26.64 3.78 23.03
C SER A 213 27.06 3.95 24.49
N ASP A 214 27.37 5.18 24.91
CA ASP A 214 27.83 5.51 26.27
C ASP A 214 26.65 5.74 27.24
N PHE A 215 25.42 5.77 26.73
CA PHE A 215 24.23 5.95 27.56
C PHE A 215 24.09 4.77 28.54
N PRO A 216 23.90 5.01 29.85
CA PRO A 216 23.79 3.96 30.85
C PRO A 216 22.50 3.16 30.64
N LYS A 217 22.61 1.99 30.00
CA LYS A 217 21.47 1.14 29.59
C LYS A 217 20.42 0.91 30.66
N GLU A 218 20.83 0.62 31.89
CA GLU A 218 19.91 0.37 33.00
C GLU A 218 19.09 1.61 33.43
N PHE A 219 19.56 2.82 33.10
CA PHE A 219 18.85 4.08 33.34
C PHE A 219 17.55 4.20 32.52
N ALA A 220 17.38 3.38 31.49
CA ALA A 220 16.16 3.35 30.68
C ALA A 220 15.03 2.49 31.28
N PHE A 221 15.31 1.63 32.26
CA PHE A 221 14.41 0.54 32.67
C PHE A 221 13.75 0.67 34.04
N PHE A 222 13.87 1.80 34.74
CA PHE A 222 13.21 2.11 36.03
C PHE A 222 13.60 1.24 37.25
N GLU A 223 14.19 0.05 37.06
CA GLU A 223 14.48 -0.93 38.12
C GLU A 223 15.79 -0.67 38.90
N GLY A 224 16.50 0.42 38.60
CA GLY A 224 17.82 0.72 39.17
C GLY A 224 18.95 0.03 38.41
N GLY A 225 20.17 0.04 38.96
CA GLY A 225 21.36 -0.58 38.33
C GLY A 225 22.26 0.37 37.54
N SER A 226 21.82 1.61 37.32
CA SER A 226 22.67 2.72 36.88
C SER A 226 22.84 3.74 38.01
N GLU A 227 23.98 4.44 38.03
CA GLU A 227 24.16 5.59 38.90
C GLU A 227 23.08 6.66 38.61
N PRO A 228 22.35 7.15 39.64
CA PRO A 228 21.35 8.18 39.45
C PRO A 228 21.96 9.49 38.93
N VAL A 229 21.23 10.19 38.07
CA VAL A 229 21.61 11.57 37.70
C VAL A 229 21.27 12.48 38.89
N LYS A 230 22.31 13.03 39.51
CA LYS A 230 22.19 13.97 40.63
C LYS A 230 22.09 15.40 40.13
N ASP A 231 20.98 16.05 40.43
CA ASP A 231 20.69 17.41 39.99
C ASP A 231 20.10 18.22 41.15
N ASN A 232 20.92 19.08 41.74
CA ASN A 232 20.66 19.74 43.02
C ASN A 232 20.34 18.71 44.12
N ASN A 233 19.17 18.82 44.76
CA ASN A 233 18.71 17.90 45.80
C ASN A 233 17.81 16.76 45.25
N ILE A 234 17.80 16.54 43.93
CA ILE A 234 16.99 15.52 43.27
C ILE A 234 17.90 14.46 42.68
N GLU A 235 17.55 13.19 42.93
CA GLU A 235 18.17 12.04 42.29
C GLU A 235 17.19 11.43 41.30
N TYR A 236 17.52 11.50 40.02
CA TYR A 236 16.75 10.84 38.96
C TYR A 236 17.27 9.43 38.77
N LYS A 237 16.39 8.43 38.94
CA LYS A 237 16.72 7.01 38.82
C LYS A 237 16.40 6.41 37.45
N ASN A 238 15.71 7.16 36.60
CA ASN A 238 15.38 6.76 35.24
C ASN A 238 15.34 7.98 34.32
N VAL A 239 15.60 7.75 33.02
CA VAL A 239 15.65 8.81 32.01
C VAL A 239 14.27 9.39 31.69
N PHE A 240 13.18 8.64 31.88
CA PHE A 240 11.83 9.12 31.62
C PHE A 240 11.46 10.28 32.55
N ASP A 241 11.69 10.13 33.85
CA ASP A 241 11.47 11.19 34.85
C ASP A 241 12.42 12.37 34.60
N ALA A 242 13.71 12.10 34.30
CA ALA A 242 14.68 13.14 34.01
C ALA A 242 14.29 13.97 32.77
N ASN A 243 13.86 13.31 31.70
CA ASN A 243 13.46 13.95 30.45
C ASN A 243 12.18 14.79 30.65
N CYS A 244 11.17 14.25 31.34
CA CYS A 244 9.95 14.99 31.66
C CYS A 244 10.23 16.22 32.54
N ASP A 245 11.11 16.10 33.54
CA ASP A 245 11.51 17.23 34.40
C ASP A 245 12.42 18.25 33.68
N THR A 246 13.08 17.83 32.60
CA THR A 246 13.80 18.74 31.68
C THR A 246 12.81 19.64 30.94
N LEU A 247 11.70 19.08 30.45
CA LEU A 247 10.59 19.84 29.87
C LEU A 247 9.94 20.78 30.91
N ILE A 248 9.67 20.30 32.12
CA ILE A 248 9.09 21.13 33.19
C ILE A 248 9.98 22.32 33.50
N SER A 249 11.30 22.11 33.56
CA SER A 249 12.28 23.19 33.75
C SER A 249 12.30 24.16 32.57
N ALA A 250 12.21 23.66 31.33
CA ALA A 250 12.11 24.48 30.13
C ALA A 250 10.86 25.36 30.14
N LEU A 251 9.69 24.77 30.45
CA LEU A 251 8.40 25.48 30.59
C LEU A 251 8.47 26.56 31.67
N LYS A 252 9.05 26.25 32.84
CA LYS A 252 9.21 27.21 33.94
C LYS A 252 10.03 28.44 33.52
N LYS A 253 11.12 28.25 32.77
CA LYS A 253 11.98 29.34 32.29
C LYS A 253 11.31 30.29 31.29
N VAL A 254 10.25 29.84 30.63
CA VAL A 254 9.46 30.68 29.72
C VAL A 254 8.10 31.08 30.30
N GLY A 255 7.85 30.84 31.59
CA GLY A 255 6.66 31.31 32.31
C GLY A 255 5.46 30.37 32.29
N PHE A 256 5.59 29.15 31.75
CA PHE A 256 4.49 28.17 31.59
C PHE A 256 4.66 26.93 32.48
N GLY A 257 5.38 27.05 33.61
CA GLY A 257 5.69 25.93 34.50
C GLY A 257 4.49 25.21 35.13
N ASN A 258 3.30 25.82 35.10
CA ASN A 258 2.04 25.24 35.62
C ASN A 258 1.20 24.55 34.54
N LEU A 259 1.61 24.60 33.26
CA LEU A 259 0.87 23.96 32.17
C LEU A 259 0.86 22.44 32.36
N ASP A 260 -0.31 21.82 32.25
CA ASP A 260 -0.46 20.37 32.32
C ASP A 260 0.29 19.69 31.17
N ILE A 261 0.79 18.47 31.41
CA ILE A 261 1.56 17.70 30.45
C ILE A 261 0.89 16.35 30.22
N ILE A 262 0.78 15.95 28.96
CA ILE A 262 0.43 14.60 28.52
C ILE A 262 1.65 14.00 27.83
N ILE A 263 2.01 12.77 28.17
CA ILE A 263 2.98 12.00 27.40
C ILE A 263 2.24 11.36 26.23
N GLY A 264 2.36 11.95 25.04
CA GLY A 264 1.63 11.57 23.84
C GLY A 264 2.11 10.28 23.21
N GLU A 265 3.39 9.95 23.38
CA GLU A 265 4.00 8.71 22.93
C GLU A 265 5.14 8.32 23.89
N VAL A 266 5.18 7.05 24.26
CA VAL A 266 6.30 6.41 24.95
C VAL A 266 6.29 4.92 24.64
N GLY A 267 7.45 4.35 24.34
CA GLY A 267 7.52 2.94 23.98
C GLY A 267 8.94 2.40 23.90
N TRP A 268 9.02 1.13 23.51
CA TRP A 268 10.26 0.44 23.20
C TRP A 268 10.04 -0.51 22.02
N PRO A 269 10.83 -0.41 20.94
CA PRO A 269 10.65 -1.28 19.78
C PRO A 269 11.13 -2.70 20.07
N THR A 270 10.56 -3.65 19.36
CA THR A 270 10.66 -5.09 19.67
C THR A 270 11.48 -5.87 18.67
N ASP A 271 11.98 -5.21 17.62
CA ASP A 271 12.88 -5.75 16.60
C ASP A 271 13.53 -4.59 15.81
N GLY A 272 14.42 -4.91 14.86
CA GLY A 272 15.03 -3.94 13.92
C GLY A 272 16.33 -3.28 14.40
N ASP A 273 16.71 -3.47 15.67
CA ASP A 273 17.95 -3.00 16.28
C ASP A 273 18.42 -3.94 17.40
N ILE A 274 19.73 -3.99 17.70
CA ILE A 274 20.30 -4.85 18.76
C ILE A 274 19.72 -4.57 20.16
N ASN A 275 19.28 -3.34 20.41
CA ASN A 275 18.60 -2.94 21.65
C ASN A 275 17.07 -3.00 21.55
N ALA A 276 16.52 -3.38 20.39
CA ALA A 276 15.10 -3.54 20.13
C ALA A 276 14.74 -5.04 20.08
N ASN A 277 14.25 -5.58 21.19
CA ASN A 277 13.81 -6.97 21.27
C ASN A 277 12.70 -7.13 22.30
N GLY A 278 11.90 -8.20 22.16
CA GLY A 278 10.78 -8.47 23.06
C GLY A 278 11.14 -8.54 24.55
N LYS A 279 12.36 -8.99 24.90
CA LYS A 279 12.81 -9.04 26.31
C LYS A 279 13.03 -7.63 26.88
N MET A 280 13.72 -6.77 26.13
CA MET A 280 13.98 -5.39 26.53
C MET A 280 12.69 -4.55 26.53
N ALA A 281 11.83 -4.73 25.51
CA ALA A 281 10.53 -4.07 25.48
C ALA A 281 9.68 -4.46 26.70
N LYS A 282 9.60 -5.75 27.03
CA LYS A 282 8.91 -6.21 28.25
C LYS A 282 9.49 -5.56 29.51
N LYS A 283 10.81 -5.56 29.68
CA LYS A 283 11.48 -4.94 30.83
C LYS A 283 11.12 -3.46 30.95
N PHE A 284 11.12 -2.73 29.83
CA PHE A 284 10.74 -1.33 29.78
C PHE A 284 9.30 -1.09 30.24
N TYR A 285 8.36 -1.84 29.65
CA TYR A 285 6.95 -1.70 29.96
C TYR A 285 6.61 -2.13 31.40
N ASP A 286 7.25 -3.19 31.93
CA ASP A 286 7.11 -3.60 33.33
C ASP A 286 7.52 -2.45 34.27
N GLY A 287 8.66 -1.80 34.01
CA GLY A 287 9.15 -0.66 34.79
C GLY A 287 8.26 0.57 34.69
N LEU A 288 7.86 0.95 33.46
CA LEU A 288 6.98 2.08 33.20
C LEU A 288 5.62 1.91 33.87
N LEU A 289 5.00 0.73 33.74
CA LEU A 289 3.66 0.49 34.30
C LEU A 289 3.69 0.48 35.83
N LYS A 290 4.72 -0.12 36.46
CA LYS A 290 4.94 0.01 37.91
C LYS A 290 5.06 1.47 38.34
N LYS A 291 5.82 2.28 37.60
CA LYS A 291 5.98 3.73 37.84
C LYS A 291 4.66 4.49 37.73
N LEU A 292 3.81 4.16 36.75
CA LEU A 292 2.50 4.80 36.57
C LEU A 292 1.51 4.38 37.65
N ALA A 293 1.60 3.15 38.15
CA ALA A 293 0.74 2.64 39.21
C ALA A 293 0.96 3.32 40.57
N THR A 294 2.14 3.93 40.81
CA THR A 294 2.38 4.69 42.06
C THR A 294 1.68 6.05 42.07
N GLU A 295 1.31 6.58 40.89
CA GLU A 295 0.70 7.89 40.72
C GLU A 295 1.52 9.10 41.24
N ASP A 296 2.79 8.90 41.62
CA ASP A 296 3.65 9.93 42.22
C ASP A 296 4.08 11.04 41.26
N GLY A 297 3.77 10.93 39.97
CA GLY A 297 4.29 11.84 38.94
C GLY A 297 5.82 11.78 38.84
N THR A 298 6.45 12.92 38.54
CA THR A 298 7.90 13.05 38.45
C THR A 298 8.47 13.69 39.73
N PRO A 299 9.80 13.75 39.92
CA PRO A 299 10.41 14.48 41.03
C PRO A 299 9.95 15.95 41.15
N LEU A 300 9.89 16.72 40.06
CA LEU A 300 9.45 18.13 40.07
C LEU A 300 7.93 18.29 40.07
N ARG A 301 7.17 17.28 39.64
CA ARG A 301 5.70 17.37 39.54
C ARG A 301 5.03 16.13 40.11
N LYS A 302 4.62 16.24 41.39
CA LYS A 302 3.86 15.23 42.13
C LYS A 302 2.38 15.17 41.74
N LYS A 303 2.13 14.97 40.44
CA LYS A 303 0.80 14.80 39.85
C LYS A 303 0.81 13.59 38.95
N LYS A 304 -0.29 12.84 38.98
CA LYS A 304 -0.55 11.71 38.08
C LYS A 304 -0.30 12.08 36.62
N LEU A 305 0.38 11.18 35.91
CA LEU A 305 0.71 11.32 34.50
C LEU A 305 -0.39 10.71 33.62
N GLU A 306 -0.73 11.41 32.54
CA GLU A 306 -1.48 10.84 31.43
C GLU A 306 -0.48 10.42 30.35
N VAL A 307 -0.53 9.15 29.94
CA VAL A 307 0.50 8.53 29.10
C VAL A 307 -0.12 7.65 28.03
N TYR A 308 0.35 7.78 26.80
CA TYR A 308 -0.06 6.96 25.67
C TYR A 308 1.12 6.09 25.21
N LEU A 309 0.93 4.76 25.25
CA LEU A 309 1.95 3.82 24.78
C LEU A 309 2.07 3.88 23.26
N PHE A 310 3.29 3.82 22.72
CA PHE A 310 3.57 3.79 21.29
C PHE A 310 4.29 2.49 20.92
N GLY A 311 3.80 1.66 19.99
CA GLY A 311 2.52 1.69 19.25
C GLY A 311 1.60 0.53 19.63
N LEU A 312 0.35 0.53 19.14
CA LEU A 312 -0.56 -0.58 19.34
C LEU A 312 -0.14 -1.81 18.52
N PHE A 313 0.14 -1.64 17.23
CA PHE A 313 0.54 -2.69 16.29
C PHE A 313 1.90 -2.40 15.67
N ASP A 314 2.59 -3.43 15.18
CA ASP A 314 3.69 -3.25 14.23
C ASP A 314 3.14 -2.70 12.89
N GLU A 315 3.86 -1.78 12.26
CA GLU A 315 3.41 -1.00 11.10
C GLU A 315 4.38 -1.15 9.92
N ASN A 316 4.19 -2.21 9.13
CA ASN A 316 5.14 -2.65 8.11
C ASN A 316 5.29 -1.71 6.88
N GLN A 317 4.41 -0.71 6.72
CA GLN A 317 4.52 0.33 5.68
C GLN A 317 5.11 1.63 6.20
N LYS A 318 5.42 1.72 7.49
CA LYS A 318 6.06 2.90 8.07
C LYS A 318 7.47 3.09 7.48
N SER A 319 7.90 4.35 7.41
CA SER A 319 9.28 4.67 7.06
C SER A 319 10.25 4.01 8.04
N ILE A 320 11.40 3.56 7.54
CA ILE A 320 12.49 2.99 8.34
C ILE A 320 13.47 4.06 8.83
N ALA A 321 13.16 5.35 8.67
CA ALA A 321 14.01 6.42 9.17
C ALA A 321 13.61 6.80 10.61
N PRO A 322 14.55 6.86 11.57
CA PRO A 322 16.00 6.79 11.38
C PRO A 322 16.60 5.37 11.38
N GLY A 323 15.83 4.35 11.78
CA GLY A 323 16.27 2.97 11.70
C GLY A 323 15.13 1.97 11.52
N ASP A 324 15.50 0.75 11.14
CA ASP A 324 14.59 -0.37 10.85
C ASP A 324 13.62 -0.70 11.99
N PHE A 325 13.96 -0.33 13.24
CA PHE A 325 13.11 -0.47 14.42
C PHE A 325 11.77 0.28 14.31
N GLU A 326 11.66 1.28 13.42
CA GLU A 326 10.45 2.10 13.26
C GLU A 326 9.20 1.30 12.91
N ARG A 327 9.34 0.10 12.34
CA ARG A 327 8.21 -0.78 12.01
C ARG A 327 7.77 -1.68 13.17
N HIS A 328 8.51 -1.68 14.29
CA HIS A 328 8.43 -2.68 15.37
C HIS A 328 8.07 -2.11 16.74
N TRP A 329 7.39 -0.97 16.79
CA TRP A 329 6.94 -0.34 18.05
C TRP A 329 5.73 -1.03 18.70
N GLY A 330 5.06 -1.95 17.99
CA GLY A 330 3.83 -2.57 18.45
C GLY A 330 4.00 -3.38 19.73
N ILE A 331 3.06 -3.22 20.67
CA ILE A 331 2.86 -4.20 21.77
C ILE A 331 2.11 -5.45 21.27
N PHE A 332 1.40 -5.33 20.15
CA PHE A 332 0.84 -6.42 19.35
C PHE A 332 1.55 -6.48 17.98
N ARG A 333 1.57 -7.67 17.37
CA ARG A 333 2.01 -7.86 15.98
C ARG A 333 1.00 -7.23 14.99
N TYR A 334 1.34 -7.21 13.70
CA TYR A 334 0.45 -6.78 12.61
C TYR A 334 -0.92 -7.49 12.59
N ASP A 335 -0.99 -8.74 13.07
CA ASP A 335 -2.20 -9.55 13.14
C ASP A 335 -2.99 -9.37 14.45
N GLY A 336 -2.57 -8.42 15.28
CA GLY A 336 -3.23 -8.09 16.53
C GLY A 336 -3.04 -9.10 17.65
N GLN A 337 -2.07 -10.02 17.53
CA GLN A 337 -1.69 -10.93 18.60
C GLN A 337 -0.60 -10.33 19.50
N PRO A 338 -0.65 -10.56 20.82
CA PRO A 338 0.29 -9.97 21.78
C PRO A 338 1.71 -10.50 21.58
N LYS A 339 2.72 -9.62 21.71
CA LYS A 339 4.14 -10.02 21.54
C LYS A 339 4.78 -10.55 22.83
N PHE A 340 4.30 -10.11 23.99
CA PHE A 340 4.84 -10.51 25.30
C PHE A 340 3.80 -10.30 26.42
N LEU A 341 4.08 -10.86 27.60
CA LEU A 341 3.25 -10.71 28.79
C LEU A 341 3.36 -9.27 29.33
N MET A 342 2.25 -8.66 29.69
CA MET A 342 2.21 -7.26 30.13
C MET A 342 1.09 -7.04 31.16
N ASP A 343 1.44 -6.57 32.36
CA ASP A 343 0.48 -6.20 33.41
C ASP A 343 0.15 -4.70 33.34
N LEU A 344 -0.87 -4.34 32.55
CA LEU A 344 -1.31 -2.95 32.39
C LEU A 344 -1.76 -2.26 33.69
N SER A 345 -1.98 -3.01 34.79
CA SER A 345 -2.27 -2.42 36.10
C SER A 345 -1.01 -1.84 36.77
N GLY A 346 0.16 -2.39 36.44
CA GLY A 346 1.44 -2.07 37.08
C GLY A 346 1.54 -2.49 38.56
N LYS A 347 0.57 -3.24 39.08
CA LYS A 347 0.48 -3.62 40.52
C LYS A 347 1.08 -4.98 40.83
N GLY A 348 1.70 -5.65 39.85
CA GLY A 348 2.27 -6.99 40.02
C GLY A 348 1.19 -8.06 40.22
N GLN A 349 -0.01 -7.83 39.68
CA GLN A 349 -1.18 -8.69 39.87
C GLN A 349 -1.28 -9.82 38.81
N GLY A 350 -0.34 -9.89 37.87
CA GLY A 350 -0.12 -11.05 37.01
C GLY A 350 0.41 -10.71 35.62
N ASN A 351 1.53 -11.32 35.23
CA ASN A 351 2.06 -11.26 33.86
C ASN A 351 1.28 -12.22 32.95
N ASN A 352 0.10 -11.81 32.48
CA ASN A 352 -0.67 -12.55 31.48
C ASN A 352 -0.48 -11.94 30.09
N LEU A 353 -0.78 -12.72 29.04
CA LEU A 353 -0.87 -12.18 27.68
C LEU A 353 -2.04 -11.22 27.60
N LEU A 354 -1.84 -10.08 26.93
CA LEU A 354 -2.93 -9.20 26.54
C LEU A 354 -3.90 -9.97 25.64
N LYS A 355 -5.18 -9.64 25.67
CA LYS A 355 -6.16 -10.25 24.77
C LYS A 355 -5.91 -9.70 23.37
N GLY A 356 -5.61 -10.59 22.42
CA GLY A 356 -5.43 -10.23 21.02
C GLY A 356 -6.75 -10.01 20.27
N VAL A 357 -6.66 -9.47 19.06
CA VAL A 357 -7.81 -9.29 18.17
C VAL A 357 -8.43 -10.65 17.86
N GLN A 358 -9.74 -10.77 18.05
CA GLN A 358 -10.49 -11.99 17.75
C GLN A 358 -11.01 -11.99 16.31
N GLY A 359 -11.19 -13.17 15.72
CA GLY A 359 -11.75 -13.32 14.37
C GLY A 359 -10.84 -12.80 13.25
N VAL A 360 -9.53 -12.79 13.47
CA VAL A 360 -8.54 -12.47 12.45
C VAL A 360 -8.51 -13.61 11.43
N GLN A 361 -8.70 -13.27 10.16
CA GLN A 361 -8.61 -14.23 9.07
C GLN A 361 -7.23 -14.12 8.43
N TYR A 362 -6.54 -15.25 8.33
CA TYR A 362 -5.24 -15.33 7.68
C TYR A 362 -5.41 -15.81 6.24
N LEU A 363 -4.45 -15.45 5.39
CA LEU A 363 -4.25 -16.14 4.13
C LEU A 363 -3.88 -17.61 4.37
N ASP A 364 -3.81 -18.38 3.29
CA ASP A 364 -3.48 -19.81 3.37
C ASP A 364 -2.12 -20.05 4.04
N GLN A 365 -2.00 -21.17 4.76
CA GLN A 365 -0.76 -21.57 5.42
C GLN A 365 0.27 -22.08 4.41
N GLN A 366 0.87 -21.14 3.69
CA GLN A 366 1.91 -21.38 2.71
C GLN A 366 2.92 -20.23 2.69
N TRP A 367 4.16 -20.58 2.37
CA TRP A 367 5.31 -19.67 2.39
C TRP A 367 6.07 -19.75 1.08
N CYS A 368 6.59 -18.61 0.64
CA CYS A 368 7.52 -18.58 -0.49
C CYS A 368 8.95 -18.69 0.03
N VAL A 369 9.68 -19.74 -0.34
CA VAL A 369 11.05 -19.97 0.12
C VAL A 369 11.99 -20.16 -1.06
N LEU A 370 13.28 -19.93 -0.84
CA LEU A 370 14.32 -20.23 -1.81
C LEU A 370 14.38 -21.75 -2.03
N LYS A 371 14.49 -22.19 -3.29
CA LYS A 371 14.66 -23.61 -3.60
C LYS A 371 16.02 -24.12 -3.12
N SER A 372 16.03 -25.33 -2.59
CA SER A 372 17.23 -25.98 -2.04
C SER A 372 18.29 -26.34 -3.09
N ASP A 373 17.95 -26.32 -4.38
CA ASP A 373 18.86 -26.58 -5.49
C ASP A 373 19.59 -25.32 -6.00
N VAL A 374 19.22 -24.12 -5.51
CA VAL A 374 19.95 -22.88 -5.80
C VAL A 374 21.27 -22.86 -5.03
N ARG A 375 22.37 -23.13 -5.75
CA ARG A 375 23.72 -23.21 -5.16
C ARG A 375 24.45 -21.87 -5.08
N ASN A 376 24.21 -20.97 -6.03
CA ASN A 376 24.89 -19.69 -6.10
C ASN A 376 23.99 -18.57 -5.54
N LEU A 377 24.11 -18.33 -4.24
CA LEU A 377 23.32 -17.33 -3.51
C LEU A 377 23.72 -15.88 -3.83
N SER A 378 24.82 -15.64 -4.54
CA SER A 378 25.17 -14.28 -5.00
C SER A 378 24.19 -13.76 -6.05
N ASN A 379 23.57 -14.65 -6.82
CA ASN A 379 22.60 -14.29 -7.86
C ASN A 379 21.23 -13.89 -7.28
N THR A 380 20.98 -14.12 -5.99
CA THR A 380 19.70 -13.78 -5.35
C THR A 380 19.66 -12.33 -4.85
N GLN A 381 20.79 -11.62 -4.81
CA GLN A 381 20.87 -10.27 -4.24
C GLN A 381 19.92 -9.25 -4.92
N PRO A 382 19.80 -9.20 -6.27
CA PRO A 382 18.84 -8.31 -6.92
C PRO A 382 17.39 -8.63 -6.54
N GLU A 383 17.05 -9.91 -6.43
CA GLU A 383 15.70 -10.36 -6.07
C GLU A 383 15.36 -10.08 -4.61
N VAL A 384 16.34 -10.23 -3.71
CA VAL A 384 16.18 -9.83 -2.30
C VAL A 384 15.98 -8.32 -2.20
N GLY A 385 16.79 -7.53 -2.92
CA GLY A 385 16.64 -6.07 -3.00
C GLY A 385 15.25 -5.67 -3.49
N TYR A 386 14.76 -6.31 -4.55
CA TYR A 386 13.41 -6.10 -5.08
C TYR A 386 12.31 -6.50 -4.10
N ALA A 387 12.42 -7.67 -3.48
CA ALA A 387 11.46 -8.14 -2.49
C ALA A 387 11.36 -7.17 -1.32
N CYS A 388 12.51 -6.73 -0.79
CA CYS A 388 12.59 -5.85 0.37
C CYS A 388 12.29 -4.38 0.07
N SER A 389 12.39 -3.92 -1.19
CA SER A 389 11.91 -2.58 -1.56
C SER A 389 10.38 -2.51 -1.63
N MET A 390 9.73 -3.66 -1.82
CA MET A 390 8.28 -3.78 -1.99
C MET A 390 7.57 -4.49 -0.82
N SER A 391 8.29 -4.80 0.26
CA SER A 391 7.76 -5.46 1.46
C SER A 391 8.61 -5.14 2.70
N ASP A 392 8.31 -5.78 3.83
CA ASP A 392 9.02 -5.53 5.08
C ASP A 392 10.03 -6.63 5.41
N CYS A 393 11.31 -6.31 5.21
CA CYS A 393 12.45 -7.16 5.55
C CYS A 393 13.21 -6.68 6.79
N THR A 394 12.68 -5.72 7.55
CA THR A 394 13.43 -5.04 8.63
C THR A 394 13.78 -5.94 9.81
N SER A 395 13.17 -7.13 9.92
CA SER A 395 13.56 -8.16 10.89
C SER A 395 14.86 -8.90 10.52
N LEU A 396 15.35 -8.79 9.28
CA LEU A 396 16.58 -9.45 8.84
C LEU A 396 17.83 -8.73 9.35
N GLY A 397 18.80 -9.46 9.87
CA GLY A 397 20.15 -8.96 10.18
C GLY A 397 20.64 -9.31 11.58
N VAL A 398 21.93 -9.05 11.82
CA VAL A 398 22.58 -9.38 13.10
C VAL A 398 21.96 -8.58 14.24
N GLY A 399 21.60 -9.28 15.33
CA GLY A 399 20.99 -8.68 16.52
C GLY A 399 19.48 -8.40 16.41
N ARG A 400 18.84 -8.86 15.33
CA ARG A 400 17.38 -8.77 15.10
C ARG A 400 16.72 -10.13 15.30
N SER A 401 15.39 -10.20 15.16
CA SER A 401 14.66 -11.47 15.34
C SER A 401 15.03 -12.52 14.29
N CYS A 402 15.40 -12.10 13.08
CA CYS A 402 15.82 -12.97 11.99
C CYS A 402 17.31 -12.83 11.68
N ASP A 403 18.13 -13.40 12.55
CA ASP A 403 19.56 -13.67 12.31
C ASP A 403 19.71 -15.08 11.70
N LEU A 404 19.39 -15.17 10.41
CA LEU A 404 19.39 -16.43 9.66
C LEU A 404 20.68 -16.57 8.83
N ASP A 405 20.93 -17.81 8.36
CA ASP A 405 21.91 -18.01 7.29
C ASP A 405 21.46 -17.37 5.97
N GLN A 406 22.34 -17.34 4.98
CA GLN A 406 22.04 -16.68 3.70
C GLN A 406 20.81 -17.28 3.00
N HIS A 407 20.58 -18.59 3.12
CA HIS A 407 19.40 -19.24 2.53
C HIS A 407 18.10 -18.81 3.23
N GLY A 408 18.12 -18.75 4.56
CA GLY A 408 17.02 -18.26 5.38
C GLY A 408 16.72 -16.79 5.11
N ASN A 409 17.75 -15.94 5.00
CA ASN A 409 17.58 -14.50 4.70
C ASN A 409 16.88 -14.28 3.35
N VAL A 410 17.28 -15.00 2.31
CA VAL A 410 16.62 -14.92 0.99
C VAL A 410 15.19 -15.42 1.06
N SER A 411 14.96 -16.54 1.76
CA SER A 411 13.63 -17.11 1.92
C SER A 411 12.69 -16.16 2.68
N TYR A 412 13.19 -15.46 3.71
CA TYR A 412 12.41 -14.48 4.46
C TYR A 412 11.98 -13.33 3.57
N ALA A 413 12.91 -12.76 2.79
CA ALA A 413 12.60 -11.67 1.87
C ALA A 413 11.56 -12.08 0.83
N PHE A 414 11.72 -13.27 0.24
CA PHE A 414 10.75 -13.82 -0.72
C PHE A 414 9.38 -14.02 -0.10
N ASN A 415 9.32 -14.56 1.12
CA ASN A 415 8.07 -14.71 1.83
C ASN A 415 7.44 -13.36 2.18
N ALA A 416 8.20 -12.38 2.68
CA ALA A 416 7.68 -11.05 3.01
C ALA A 416 7.01 -10.41 1.78
N TYR A 417 7.62 -10.49 0.61
CA TYR A 417 7.03 -10.01 -0.65
C TYR A 417 5.80 -10.81 -1.06
N PHE A 418 5.89 -12.14 -1.08
CA PHE A 418 4.78 -13.03 -1.44
C PHE A 418 3.53 -12.79 -0.59
N GLN A 419 3.71 -12.64 0.73
CA GLN A 419 2.64 -12.36 1.68
C GLN A 419 2.08 -10.93 1.50
N ASN A 420 2.94 -9.96 1.17
CA ASN A 420 2.50 -8.60 0.86
C ASN A 420 1.73 -8.49 -0.47
N LYS A 421 1.83 -9.51 -1.32
CA LYS A 421 1.14 -9.64 -2.62
C LYS A 421 -0.02 -10.63 -2.57
N ASP A 422 -0.67 -10.77 -1.42
CA ASP A 422 -1.84 -11.64 -1.22
C ASP A 422 -1.61 -13.10 -1.65
N GLN A 423 -0.38 -13.58 -1.54
CA GLN A 423 0.03 -14.92 -1.98
C GLN A 423 -0.22 -15.20 -3.48
N ASP A 424 -0.16 -14.17 -4.34
CA ASP A 424 -0.18 -14.37 -5.78
C ASP A 424 0.95 -15.33 -6.18
N VAL A 425 0.59 -16.43 -6.85
CA VAL A 425 1.55 -17.48 -7.22
C VAL A 425 2.71 -16.95 -8.08
N ARG A 426 2.48 -15.87 -8.86
CA ARG A 426 3.52 -15.21 -9.67
C ARG A 426 4.48 -14.39 -8.81
N ALA A 427 4.06 -13.97 -7.61
CA ALA A 427 4.92 -13.30 -6.64
C ALA A 427 5.90 -14.26 -5.95
N CYS A 428 5.78 -15.57 -6.18
CA CYS A 428 6.73 -16.59 -5.71
C CYS A 428 7.45 -17.29 -6.88
N ASP A 429 7.95 -16.51 -7.85
CA ASP A 429 8.78 -17.03 -8.94
C ASP A 429 10.26 -16.66 -8.74
N PHE A 430 10.56 -15.36 -8.61
CA PHE A 430 11.92 -14.82 -8.46
C PHE A 430 12.91 -15.42 -9.45
N ASN A 431 12.58 -15.35 -10.76
CA ASN A 431 13.35 -15.95 -11.84
C ASN A 431 13.50 -17.48 -11.70
N GLY A 432 12.41 -18.13 -11.28
CA GLY A 432 12.34 -19.55 -10.98
C GLY A 432 13.18 -20.01 -9.78
N MET A 433 13.74 -19.10 -8.96
CA MET A 433 14.56 -19.46 -7.80
C MET A 433 13.73 -19.84 -6.56
N ALA A 434 12.45 -19.47 -6.51
CA ALA A 434 11.60 -19.70 -5.36
C ALA A 434 10.56 -20.80 -5.60
N ASN A 435 10.05 -21.39 -4.50
CA ASN A 435 8.89 -22.26 -4.54
C ASN A 435 8.00 -22.08 -3.31
N ILE A 436 6.71 -22.34 -3.50
CA ILE A 436 5.73 -22.31 -2.41
C ILE A 436 5.82 -23.63 -1.62
N VAL A 437 5.88 -23.52 -0.30
CA VAL A 437 5.88 -24.65 0.65
C VAL A 437 4.74 -24.52 1.65
N LYS A 438 4.24 -25.65 2.15
CA LYS A 438 3.24 -25.70 3.23
C LYS A 438 3.85 -25.96 4.62
N GLN A 439 5.15 -26.23 4.67
CA GLN A 439 5.86 -26.37 5.92
C GLN A 439 6.20 -24.98 6.45
N ASN A 440 5.90 -24.71 7.71
CA ASN A 440 6.24 -23.44 8.34
C ASN A 440 7.76 -23.19 8.25
N ALA A 441 8.14 -22.09 7.63
CA ALA A 441 9.53 -21.69 7.40
C ALA A 441 10.14 -20.89 8.57
N SER A 442 9.36 -20.58 9.60
CA SER A 442 9.81 -19.87 10.81
C SER A 442 10.84 -20.69 11.58
N SER A 443 11.80 -20.00 12.22
CA SER A 443 12.87 -20.63 13.01
C SER A 443 13.14 -19.84 14.29
N GLY A 444 12.98 -20.48 15.44
CA GLY A 444 13.15 -19.82 16.74
C GLY A 444 12.23 -18.60 16.89
N ASP A 445 12.83 -17.45 17.19
CA ASP A 445 12.13 -16.16 17.31
C ASP A 445 11.91 -15.47 15.93
N CYS A 446 12.51 -15.99 14.85
CA CYS A 446 12.29 -15.48 13.50
C CYS A 446 11.00 -16.05 12.91
N LEU A 447 9.95 -15.23 12.92
CA LEU A 447 8.65 -15.60 12.39
C LEU A 447 8.55 -15.22 10.90
N PHE A 448 8.31 -16.22 10.05
CA PHE A 448 7.90 -15.99 8.67
C PHE A 448 6.39 -15.71 8.66
N PRO A 449 5.97 -14.46 8.46
CA PRO A 449 4.56 -14.10 8.63
C PRO A 449 3.68 -14.80 7.57
N ILE A 450 2.41 -15.03 7.93
CA ILE A 450 1.32 -15.28 6.99
C ILE A 450 0.40 -14.08 7.06
N GLN A 451 0.23 -13.38 5.95
CA GLN A 451 -0.54 -12.14 5.98
C GLN A 451 -2.03 -12.38 6.33
N ILE A 452 -2.67 -11.37 6.91
CA ILE A 452 -4.11 -11.37 7.19
C ILE A 452 -4.92 -10.92 5.97
N LEU A 453 -6.17 -11.35 5.86
CA LEU A 453 -7.10 -10.79 4.89
C LEU A 453 -7.43 -9.33 5.27
N ASN A 454 -7.45 -8.45 4.27
CA ASN A 454 -7.69 -7.03 4.50
C ASN A 454 -9.15 -6.77 4.92
N ALA A 455 -9.37 -6.06 6.02
CA ALA A 455 -10.70 -5.83 6.58
C ALA A 455 -11.65 -5.00 5.72
N GLY A 456 -11.15 -4.33 4.68
CA GLY A 456 -11.96 -3.72 3.61
C GLY A 456 -12.76 -4.73 2.78
N VAL A 457 -12.55 -6.03 3.02
CA VAL A 457 -13.31 -7.14 2.44
C VAL A 457 -14.19 -7.78 3.53
N ARG A 458 -15.08 -6.99 4.14
CA ARG A 458 -16.31 -7.55 4.69
C ARG A 458 -17.44 -7.18 3.75
N PRO A 459 -18.01 -8.15 3.02
CA PRO A 459 -19.24 -7.88 2.31
C PRO A 459 -20.33 -7.72 3.36
N GLU A 460 -20.86 -6.50 3.53
CA GLU A 460 -22.18 -6.36 4.12
C GLU A 460 -23.19 -6.98 3.14
N LEU A 461 -23.41 -8.29 3.30
CA LEU A 461 -24.56 -9.02 2.77
C LEU A 461 -25.82 -8.33 3.28
N SER A 462 -26.38 -7.37 2.54
CA SER A 462 -27.83 -7.09 2.57
C SER A 462 -28.26 -5.97 1.63
N ILE A 463 -27.40 -5.00 1.30
CA ILE A 463 -27.85 -3.83 0.50
C ILE A 463 -27.25 -3.82 -0.91
N PHE A 464 -26.02 -4.32 -1.09
CA PHE A 464 -25.36 -4.36 -2.40
C PHE A 464 -25.91 -5.44 -3.35
N ALA A 465 -26.47 -6.53 -2.83
CA ALA A 465 -27.05 -7.58 -3.69
C ALA A 465 -28.19 -7.04 -4.57
N GLY A 466 -29.01 -6.12 -4.07
CA GLY A 466 -30.13 -5.55 -4.81
C GLY A 466 -29.69 -4.66 -5.98
N LEU A 467 -28.75 -3.74 -5.72
CA LEU A 467 -28.22 -2.84 -6.76
C LEU A 467 -27.31 -3.56 -7.76
N PHE A 468 -26.54 -4.56 -7.30
CA PHE A 468 -25.66 -5.35 -8.16
C PHE A 468 -26.44 -6.31 -9.07
N LEU A 469 -27.54 -6.91 -8.60
CA LEU A 469 -28.45 -7.70 -9.44
C LEU A 469 -29.15 -6.85 -10.50
N ILE A 470 -29.49 -5.60 -10.18
CA ILE A 470 -30.07 -4.65 -11.14
C ILE A 470 -29.03 -4.22 -12.18
N LEU A 471 -27.79 -3.92 -11.78
CA LEU A 471 -26.69 -3.59 -12.70
C LEU A 471 -26.29 -4.78 -13.60
N MET A 472 -26.28 -6.01 -13.06
CA MET A 472 -26.02 -7.25 -13.81
C MET A 472 -27.16 -7.62 -14.76
N SER A 473 -28.39 -7.14 -14.55
CA SER A 473 -29.48 -7.36 -15.51
C SER A 473 -29.24 -6.71 -16.88
N PHE A 474 -28.25 -5.80 -16.98
CA PHE A 474 -27.82 -5.15 -18.22
C PHE A 474 -26.58 -5.78 -18.88
N PHE A 475 -25.81 -6.64 -18.18
CA PHE A 475 -24.63 -7.30 -18.75
C PHE A 475 -24.89 -8.79 -18.97
N THR A 476 -24.95 -9.20 -20.24
CA THR A 476 -25.01 -10.62 -20.58
C THR A 476 -23.62 -11.21 -20.44
N LEU A 477 -23.35 -11.95 -19.38
CA LEU A 477 -22.12 -12.73 -19.25
C LEU A 477 -22.16 -13.90 -20.25
N ILE A 478 -21.17 -13.98 -21.14
CA ILE A 478 -21.13 -14.96 -22.25
C ILE A 478 -19.98 -15.97 -22.07
N TYR A 479 -18.83 -15.52 -21.56
CA TYR A 479 -17.62 -16.34 -21.45
C TYR A 479 -16.93 -16.21 -20.10
N VAL A 480 -16.28 -17.30 -19.67
CA VAL A 480 -15.32 -17.31 -18.55
C VAL A 480 -13.95 -17.70 -19.11
N ALA A 481 -12.99 -16.78 -19.10
CA ALA A 481 -11.62 -17.04 -19.51
C ALA A 481 -10.87 -17.80 -18.40
N VAL A 482 -10.22 -18.91 -18.74
CA VAL A 482 -9.45 -19.74 -17.81
C VAL A 482 -7.97 -19.64 -18.16
N GLY A 483 -7.23 -18.88 -17.34
CA GLY A 483 -5.84 -18.51 -17.61
C GLY A 483 -5.72 -17.38 -18.64
N ASN A 484 -4.49 -16.89 -18.85
CA ASN A 484 -4.14 -16.03 -19.98
C ASN A 484 -2.81 -16.52 -20.54
N GLU A 485 -2.79 -16.86 -21.83
CA GLU A 485 -1.62 -17.35 -22.55
C GLU A 485 -0.88 -18.54 -21.90
N PRO A 486 -1.59 -19.56 -21.37
CA PRO A 486 -1.00 -20.60 -20.52
C PRO A 486 0.03 -21.49 -21.23
N PHE A 487 0.04 -21.49 -22.57
CA PHE A 487 0.90 -22.32 -23.40
C PHE A 487 2.02 -21.53 -24.06
N LEU A 488 2.42 -20.37 -23.53
CA LEU A 488 3.62 -19.68 -23.99
C LEU A 488 4.84 -20.61 -23.93
N SER A 489 5.63 -20.60 -25.00
CA SER A 489 6.90 -21.33 -25.10
C SER A 489 7.86 -20.98 -23.96
N SER A 490 7.86 -19.72 -23.50
CA SER A 490 8.65 -19.23 -22.36
C SER A 490 8.29 -19.89 -21.02
N TYR A 491 7.08 -20.43 -20.86
CA TYR A 491 6.67 -21.14 -19.64
C TYR A 491 7.16 -22.59 -19.58
N ASN A 492 7.85 -23.08 -20.62
CA ASN A 492 8.44 -24.41 -20.69
C ASN A 492 7.49 -25.54 -20.25
N GLY A 493 6.21 -25.41 -20.61
CA GLY A 493 5.17 -26.42 -20.34
C GLY A 493 4.55 -26.40 -18.93
N SER A 494 4.85 -25.40 -18.09
CA SER A 494 4.41 -25.35 -16.67
C SER A 494 2.91 -25.52 -16.46
N TYR A 495 2.08 -24.98 -17.36
CA TYR A 495 0.62 -25.02 -17.24
C TYR A 495 -0.06 -26.03 -18.17
N VAL A 496 0.71 -26.72 -19.01
CA VAL A 496 0.17 -27.59 -20.08
C VAL A 496 -0.70 -28.73 -19.52
N LYS A 497 -0.30 -29.29 -18.38
CA LYS A 497 -1.00 -30.42 -17.74
C LYS A 497 -2.19 -30.01 -16.88
N THR A 498 -2.19 -28.78 -16.35
CA THR A 498 -3.17 -28.32 -15.36
C THR A 498 -4.33 -27.54 -15.99
N LEU A 499 -4.10 -26.90 -17.15
CA LEU A 499 -5.09 -26.05 -17.81
C LEU A 499 -6.40 -26.78 -18.14
N PHE A 500 -6.33 -27.90 -18.88
CA PHE A 500 -7.54 -28.56 -19.35
C PHE A 500 -8.41 -29.14 -18.22
N PRO A 501 -7.84 -29.76 -17.16
CA PRO A 501 -8.59 -30.06 -15.93
C PRO A 501 -9.33 -28.85 -15.36
N SER A 502 -8.68 -27.69 -15.26
CA SER A 502 -9.31 -26.46 -14.74
C SER A 502 -10.48 -26.00 -15.60
N VAL A 503 -10.31 -25.96 -16.93
CA VAL A 503 -11.39 -25.60 -17.87
C VAL A 503 -12.60 -26.52 -17.70
N LYS A 504 -12.39 -27.83 -17.60
CA LYS A 504 -13.48 -28.80 -17.39
C LYS A 504 -14.18 -28.61 -16.05
N ASN A 505 -13.43 -28.38 -14.99
CA ASN A 505 -13.99 -28.20 -13.64
C ASN A 505 -14.86 -26.95 -13.58
N ILE A 506 -14.40 -25.83 -14.15
CA ILE A 506 -15.17 -24.58 -14.19
C ILE A 506 -16.41 -24.75 -15.07
N GLN A 507 -16.30 -25.37 -16.25
CA GLN A 507 -17.48 -25.59 -17.09
C GLN A 507 -18.49 -26.52 -16.41
N ARG A 508 -18.03 -27.56 -15.70
CA ARG A 508 -18.91 -28.43 -14.92
C ARG A 508 -19.64 -27.63 -13.85
N ALA A 509 -18.96 -26.75 -13.12
CA ALA A 509 -19.59 -25.89 -12.14
C ALA A 509 -20.65 -24.96 -12.77
N LEU A 510 -20.38 -24.40 -13.95
CA LEU A 510 -21.36 -23.61 -14.70
C LEU A 510 -22.56 -24.46 -15.13
N ASP A 511 -22.33 -25.69 -15.60
CA ASP A 511 -23.39 -26.63 -15.98
C ASP A 511 -24.26 -27.00 -14.76
N GLU A 512 -23.64 -27.29 -13.60
CA GLU A 512 -24.31 -27.59 -12.33
C GLU A 512 -25.11 -26.40 -11.79
N ALA A 513 -24.63 -25.18 -12.00
CA ALA A 513 -25.33 -23.94 -11.66
C ALA A 513 -26.47 -23.59 -12.64
N GLY A 514 -26.72 -24.40 -13.67
CA GLY A 514 -27.78 -24.19 -14.66
C GLY A 514 -27.50 -23.08 -15.68
N VAL A 515 -26.31 -22.49 -15.68
CA VAL A 515 -25.90 -21.39 -16.57
C VAL A 515 -24.96 -21.81 -17.69
N GLY A 516 -24.42 -23.03 -17.64
CA GLY A 516 -23.42 -23.53 -18.59
C GLY A 516 -23.88 -23.67 -20.05
N GLN A 517 -25.20 -23.54 -20.30
CA GLN A 517 -25.72 -23.38 -21.66
C GLN A 517 -25.49 -21.97 -22.23
N LYS A 518 -25.51 -20.94 -21.37
CA LYS A 518 -25.32 -19.53 -21.75
C LYS A 518 -23.86 -19.09 -21.61
N ILE A 519 -23.18 -19.55 -20.56
CA ILE A 519 -21.81 -19.16 -20.23
C ILE A 519 -20.86 -20.30 -20.59
N LYS A 520 -19.85 -20.00 -21.42
CA LYS A 520 -18.85 -21.00 -21.85
C LYS A 520 -17.46 -20.68 -21.32
N CYS A 521 -16.74 -21.71 -20.89
CA CYS A 521 -15.32 -21.57 -20.60
C CYS A 521 -14.52 -21.44 -21.90
N VAL A 522 -13.63 -20.46 -21.94
CA VAL A 522 -12.68 -20.21 -23.04
C VAL A 522 -11.27 -20.10 -22.47
N VAL A 523 -10.26 -20.19 -23.33
CA VAL A 523 -8.86 -19.95 -22.97
C VAL A 523 -8.29 -18.96 -23.98
N PRO A 524 -7.83 -17.77 -23.53
CA PRO A 524 -7.06 -16.84 -24.36
C PRO A 524 -5.66 -17.43 -24.60
N PHE A 525 -5.37 -17.81 -25.85
CA PHE A 525 -4.05 -18.32 -26.25
C PHE A 525 -3.24 -17.24 -26.96
N ASN A 526 -1.94 -17.13 -26.65
CA ASN A 526 -1.03 -16.36 -27.50
C ASN A 526 -0.89 -17.01 -28.88
N ALA A 527 -0.66 -16.21 -29.93
CA ALA A 527 -0.35 -16.72 -31.27
C ALA A 527 0.86 -17.68 -31.32
N ASP A 528 1.75 -17.66 -30.32
CA ASP A 528 2.84 -18.62 -30.12
C ASP A 528 2.38 -20.09 -30.06
N VAL A 529 1.11 -20.40 -29.84
CA VAL A 529 0.64 -21.81 -29.82
C VAL A 529 0.62 -22.46 -31.22
N TYR A 530 0.79 -21.69 -32.29
CA TYR A 530 0.93 -22.19 -33.66
C TYR A 530 2.11 -21.56 -34.38
N GLU A 531 2.65 -22.29 -35.35
CA GLU A 531 3.84 -21.91 -36.11
C GLU A 531 3.59 -22.01 -37.61
N SER A 532 4.32 -21.20 -38.39
CA SER A 532 4.37 -21.23 -39.86
C SER A 532 5.83 -21.37 -40.33
N PRO A 533 6.36 -22.60 -40.46
CA PRO A 533 7.78 -22.84 -40.72
C PRO A 533 8.36 -22.19 -41.99
N SER A 534 7.52 -21.97 -43.01
CA SER A 534 7.89 -21.32 -44.29
C SER A 534 7.40 -19.88 -44.40
N ASN A 535 6.92 -19.28 -43.29
CA ASN A 535 6.33 -17.95 -43.25
C ASN A 535 5.18 -17.77 -44.25
N LYS A 536 4.39 -18.83 -44.44
CA LYS A 536 3.21 -18.88 -45.33
C LYS A 536 2.01 -19.42 -44.56
N PRO A 537 0.90 -18.68 -44.45
CA PRO A 537 -0.23 -19.11 -43.62
C PRO A 537 -0.72 -20.54 -43.85
N SER A 538 -0.68 -21.06 -45.09
CA SER A 538 -1.11 -22.43 -45.44
C SER A 538 -0.30 -23.56 -44.80
N ASP A 539 0.93 -23.29 -44.35
CA ASP A 539 1.72 -24.28 -43.62
C ASP A 539 1.51 -24.25 -42.10
N GLY A 540 0.67 -23.31 -41.61
CA GLY A 540 0.29 -23.13 -40.21
C GLY A 540 -0.10 -24.43 -39.50
N ARG A 541 0.47 -24.67 -38.33
CA ARG A 541 0.20 -25.85 -37.49
C ARG A 541 0.40 -25.53 -36.01
N PHE A 542 -0.32 -26.19 -35.11
CA PHE A 542 -0.04 -26.09 -33.68
C PHE A 542 1.35 -26.64 -33.36
N ARG A 543 2.02 -26.07 -32.35
CA ARG A 543 3.34 -26.54 -31.92
C ARG A 543 3.29 -27.99 -31.44
N LYS A 544 4.33 -28.76 -31.75
CA LYS A 544 4.37 -30.22 -31.55
C LYS A 544 4.30 -30.62 -30.07
N ASP A 545 4.95 -29.84 -29.21
CA ASP A 545 5.07 -30.10 -27.77
C ASP A 545 3.75 -29.94 -27.01
N ILE A 546 2.82 -29.10 -27.50
CA ILE A 546 1.49 -28.91 -26.90
C ILE A 546 0.37 -29.64 -27.64
N MET A 547 0.64 -30.17 -28.84
CA MET A 547 -0.37 -30.72 -29.76
C MET A 547 -1.38 -31.65 -29.07
N LYS A 548 -0.91 -32.60 -28.26
CA LYS A 548 -1.78 -33.55 -27.55
C LYS A 548 -2.83 -32.84 -26.68
N HIS A 549 -2.40 -31.89 -25.86
CA HIS A 549 -3.28 -31.17 -24.94
C HIS A 549 -4.15 -30.14 -25.68
N MET A 550 -3.61 -29.52 -26.73
CA MET A 550 -4.36 -28.61 -27.60
C MET A 550 -5.54 -29.33 -28.25
N LEU A 551 -5.36 -30.56 -28.77
CA LEU A 551 -6.44 -31.35 -29.36
C LEU A 551 -7.57 -31.65 -28.36
N GLU A 552 -7.24 -31.96 -27.10
CA GLU A 552 -8.23 -32.20 -26.05
C GLU A 552 -9.08 -30.96 -25.79
N ILE A 553 -8.45 -29.78 -25.73
CA ILE A 553 -9.12 -28.49 -25.52
C ILE A 553 -9.99 -28.14 -26.75
N LEU A 554 -9.47 -28.29 -27.97
CA LEU A 554 -10.21 -27.99 -29.20
C LEU A 554 -11.46 -28.86 -29.36
N HIS A 555 -11.36 -30.16 -29.05
CA HIS A 555 -12.51 -31.05 -29.06
C HIS A 555 -13.55 -30.63 -28.03
N PHE A 556 -13.11 -30.21 -26.84
CA PHE A 556 -14.00 -29.69 -25.80
C PHE A 556 -14.70 -28.41 -26.23
N PHE A 557 -13.98 -27.43 -26.78
CA PHE A 557 -14.55 -26.18 -27.28
C PHE A 557 -15.57 -26.45 -28.39
N ARG A 558 -15.26 -27.32 -29.35
CA ARG A 558 -16.21 -27.73 -30.39
C ARG A 558 -17.47 -28.36 -29.80
N ALA A 559 -17.33 -29.24 -28.81
CA ALA A 559 -18.45 -29.91 -28.16
C ALA A 559 -19.34 -28.94 -27.36
N LYS A 560 -18.73 -27.94 -26.70
CA LYS A 560 -19.44 -26.94 -25.90
C LYS A 560 -19.89 -25.71 -26.70
N LYS A 561 -19.53 -25.63 -27.99
CA LYS A 561 -19.71 -24.46 -28.86
C LYS A 561 -19.06 -23.21 -28.28
N ALA A 562 -17.87 -23.38 -27.70
CA ALA A 562 -17.03 -22.28 -27.24
C ALA A 562 -16.07 -21.85 -28.36
N PRO A 563 -15.77 -20.55 -28.53
CA PRO A 563 -14.80 -20.10 -29.51
C PRO A 563 -13.36 -20.44 -29.08
N PHE A 564 -12.47 -20.51 -30.05
CA PHE A 564 -11.04 -20.41 -29.83
C PHE A 564 -10.67 -18.96 -29.63
N VAL A 565 -10.19 -18.60 -28.44
CA VAL A 565 -9.76 -17.23 -28.15
C VAL A 565 -8.26 -17.13 -28.40
N VAL A 566 -7.84 -16.16 -29.21
CA VAL A 566 -6.44 -15.92 -29.54
C VAL A 566 -6.06 -14.46 -29.34
N ASN A 567 -4.87 -14.24 -28.81
CA ASN A 567 -4.25 -12.95 -28.64
C ASN A 567 -3.23 -12.76 -29.77
N ILE A 568 -3.39 -11.71 -30.55
CA ILE A 568 -2.57 -11.43 -31.73
C ILE A 568 -1.95 -10.04 -31.56
N TYR A 569 -0.62 -9.97 -31.51
CA TYR A 569 0.13 -8.74 -31.32
C TYR A 569 1.04 -8.45 -32.53
N PRO A 570 0.55 -7.75 -33.57
CA PRO A 570 1.36 -7.38 -34.74
C PRO A 570 2.66 -6.64 -34.40
N PHE A 571 2.64 -5.84 -33.32
CA PHE A 571 3.83 -5.17 -32.78
C PHE A 571 5.00 -6.14 -32.53
N LEU A 572 4.74 -7.34 -32.01
CA LEU A 572 5.79 -8.31 -31.68
C LEU A 572 6.60 -8.72 -32.90
N SER A 573 6.03 -8.67 -34.12
CA SER A 573 6.79 -8.95 -35.35
C SER A 573 7.91 -7.94 -35.59
N LEU A 574 7.70 -6.65 -35.27
CA LEU A 574 8.76 -5.64 -35.35
C LEU A 574 9.74 -5.73 -34.19
N TYR A 575 9.23 -6.04 -33.00
CA TYR A 575 10.05 -6.15 -31.80
C TYR A 575 11.01 -7.36 -31.84
N GLN A 576 10.53 -8.50 -32.35
CA GLN A 576 11.26 -9.77 -32.31
C GLN A 576 12.07 -10.08 -33.59
N SER A 577 11.76 -9.44 -34.72
CA SER A 577 12.40 -9.74 -36.01
C SER A 577 13.04 -8.51 -36.65
N THR A 578 14.38 -8.47 -36.64
CA THR A 578 15.17 -7.44 -37.33
C THR A 578 14.90 -7.46 -38.83
N GLY A 579 14.52 -6.31 -39.41
CA GLY A 579 14.23 -6.19 -40.84
C GLY A 579 12.84 -6.64 -41.26
N PHE A 580 11.93 -6.90 -40.31
CA PHE A 580 10.52 -7.13 -40.63
C PHE A 580 9.91 -5.88 -41.31
N PRO A 581 9.19 -6.03 -42.44
CA PRO A 581 8.66 -4.88 -43.17
C PRO A 581 7.65 -4.10 -42.32
N GLN A 582 7.97 -2.85 -42.00
CA GLN A 582 7.16 -2.02 -41.10
C GLN A 582 5.75 -1.85 -41.65
N GLU A 583 5.60 -1.62 -42.95
CA GLU A 583 4.32 -1.50 -43.64
C GLU A 583 3.45 -2.76 -43.53
N PHE A 584 4.05 -3.94 -43.37
CA PHE A 584 3.32 -5.20 -43.21
C PHE A 584 2.86 -5.42 -41.77
N ALA A 585 3.45 -4.73 -40.78
CA ALA A 585 2.94 -4.73 -39.41
C ALA A 585 1.67 -3.85 -39.26
N PHE A 586 1.41 -2.96 -40.22
CA PHE A 586 0.23 -2.11 -40.30
C PHE A 586 -0.69 -2.52 -41.47
N PHE A 587 -1.78 -1.78 -41.69
CA PHE A 587 -2.77 -2.02 -42.74
C PHE A 587 -2.52 -1.18 -44.02
N ASP A 588 -1.26 -0.87 -44.33
CA ASP A 588 -0.87 0.11 -45.36
C ASP A 588 -0.62 -0.48 -46.77
N ASN A 589 -1.18 -1.67 -47.06
CA ASN A 589 -0.93 -2.36 -48.33
C ASN A 589 0.56 -2.59 -48.64
N GLY A 590 1.30 -3.14 -47.67
CA GLY A 590 2.69 -3.55 -47.86
C GLY A 590 2.87 -4.63 -48.92
N SER A 591 4.14 -4.94 -49.26
CA SER A 591 4.48 -5.99 -50.22
C SER A 591 3.83 -7.31 -49.80
N PRO A 592 2.85 -7.83 -50.56
CA PRO A 592 1.96 -8.82 -50.02
C PRO A 592 2.56 -10.23 -50.07
N ILE A 593 2.28 -11.03 -49.05
CA ILE A 593 2.55 -12.46 -49.07
C ILE A 593 1.48 -13.13 -49.93
N ARG A 594 1.89 -13.83 -50.99
CA ARG A 594 1.01 -14.65 -51.82
C ARG A 594 1.11 -16.11 -51.39
N ASP A 595 -0.01 -16.70 -51.01
CA ASP A 595 -0.05 -18.09 -50.56
C ASP A 595 -1.37 -18.78 -50.92
N LYS A 596 -1.28 -19.91 -51.63
CA LYS A 596 -2.45 -20.71 -52.09
C LYS A 596 -3.60 -19.90 -52.72
N GLY A 597 -3.28 -18.83 -53.46
CA GLY A 597 -4.26 -17.97 -54.12
C GLY A 597 -4.82 -16.84 -53.25
N ALA A 598 -4.48 -16.82 -51.95
CA ALA A 598 -4.72 -15.69 -51.06
C ALA A 598 -3.56 -14.67 -51.13
N GLN A 599 -3.88 -13.42 -50.85
CA GLN A 599 -2.92 -12.32 -50.78
C GLN A 599 -3.09 -11.63 -49.42
N TYR A 600 -2.02 -11.60 -48.63
CA TYR A 600 -1.98 -10.96 -47.32
C TYR A 600 -1.17 -9.68 -47.43
N SER A 601 -1.74 -8.55 -47.04
CA SER A 601 -1.07 -7.24 -47.07
C SER A 601 -0.63 -6.75 -45.69
N ASN A 602 -1.01 -7.47 -44.63
CA ASN A 602 -0.67 -7.18 -43.24
C ASN A 602 -0.51 -8.49 -42.44
N VAL A 603 0.25 -8.41 -41.34
CA VAL A 603 0.57 -9.56 -40.49
C VAL A 603 -0.62 -10.02 -39.65
N PHE A 604 -1.57 -9.14 -39.31
CA PHE A 604 -2.77 -9.52 -38.57
C PHE A 604 -3.59 -10.56 -39.35
N ASP A 605 -3.84 -10.32 -40.64
CA ASP A 605 -4.55 -11.25 -41.52
C ASP A 605 -3.77 -12.54 -41.74
N ALA A 606 -2.46 -12.44 -41.96
CA ALA A 606 -1.60 -13.61 -42.16
C ALA A 606 -1.57 -14.51 -40.92
N ASN A 607 -1.47 -13.91 -39.73
CA ASN A 607 -1.44 -14.62 -38.45
C ASN A 607 -2.79 -15.30 -38.15
N TYR A 608 -3.90 -14.58 -38.33
CA TYR A 608 -5.26 -15.12 -38.21
C TYR A 608 -5.48 -16.34 -39.13
N ASP A 609 -5.11 -16.22 -40.40
CA ASP A 609 -5.30 -17.29 -41.37
C ASP A 609 -4.33 -18.46 -41.16
N THR A 610 -3.18 -18.22 -40.52
CA THR A 610 -2.28 -19.28 -40.06
C THR A 610 -2.98 -20.16 -39.00
N LEU A 611 -3.69 -19.54 -38.05
CA LEU A 611 -4.51 -20.27 -37.08
C LEU A 611 -5.63 -21.06 -37.76
N LEU A 612 -6.34 -20.47 -38.73
CA LEU A 612 -7.38 -21.19 -39.49
C LEU A 612 -6.82 -22.44 -40.18
N TRP A 613 -5.65 -22.34 -40.80
CA TRP A 613 -4.98 -23.50 -41.39
C TRP A 613 -4.57 -24.54 -40.36
N ALA A 614 -4.09 -24.11 -39.19
CA ALA A 614 -3.77 -25.02 -38.08
C ALA A 614 -5.02 -25.78 -37.62
N LEU A 615 -6.14 -25.09 -37.38
CA LEU A 615 -7.44 -25.67 -37.01
C LEU A 615 -7.97 -26.63 -38.09
N LYS A 616 -7.79 -26.28 -39.37
CA LYS A 616 -8.18 -27.14 -40.50
C LYS A 616 -7.40 -28.45 -40.54
N LYS A 617 -6.09 -28.42 -40.28
CA LYS A 617 -5.24 -29.62 -40.27
C LYS A 617 -5.60 -30.59 -39.14
N VAL A 618 -6.15 -30.09 -38.04
CA VAL A 618 -6.59 -30.93 -36.91
C VAL A 618 -8.10 -31.23 -36.94
N GLY A 619 -8.81 -30.89 -38.01
CA GLY A 619 -10.21 -31.27 -38.22
C GLY A 619 -11.25 -30.46 -37.44
N VAL A 620 -10.92 -29.23 -37.02
CA VAL A 620 -11.84 -28.31 -36.33
C VAL A 620 -11.94 -26.93 -37.02
N ALA A 621 -11.91 -26.91 -38.35
CA ALA A 621 -11.95 -25.68 -39.16
C ALA A 621 -13.16 -24.77 -38.92
N ASN A 622 -14.28 -25.32 -38.43
CA ASN A 622 -15.52 -24.59 -38.19
C ASN A 622 -15.65 -24.06 -36.76
N LEU A 623 -14.59 -24.13 -35.96
CA LEU A 623 -14.59 -23.56 -34.62
C LEU A 623 -14.57 -22.03 -34.75
N ASP A 624 -15.47 -21.35 -34.04
CA ASP A 624 -15.46 -19.90 -33.98
C ASP A 624 -14.12 -19.41 -33.40
N ILE A 625 -13.68 -18.24 -33.85
CA ILE A 625 -12.44 -17.62 -33.39
C ILE A 625 -12.81 -16.25 -32.88
N LEU A 626 -12.29 -15.93 -31.70
CA LEU A 626 -12.43 -14.63 -31.07
C LEU A 626 -11.03 -14.06 -30.85
N ILE A 627 -10.81 -12.79 -31.20
CA ILE A 627 -9.57 -12.11 -30.84
C ILE A 627 -9.73 -11.57 -29.42
N GLY A 628 -9.08 -12.23 -28.46
CA GLY A 628 -9.17 -11.90 -27.04
C GLY A 628 -8.37 -10.65 -26.67
N GLU A 629 -7.23 -10.46 -27.32
CA GLU A 629 -6.36 -9.30 -27.10
C GLU A 629 -5.67 -8.93 -28.42
N VAL A 630 -5.80 -7.67 -28.83
CA VAL A 630 -5.00 -7.06 -29.90
C VAL A 630 -4.73 -5.61 -29.56
N GLY A 631 -3.52 -5.14 -29.84
CA GLY A 631 -3.16 -3.77 -29.55
C GLY A 631 -1.80 -3.39 -30.08
N TRP A 632 -1.43 -2.16 -29.76
CA TRP A 632 -0.10 -1.63 -30.03
C TRP A 632 0.34 -0.75 -28.85
N PRO A 633 1.51 -1.00 -28.25
CA PRO A 633 1.99 -0.24 -27.11
C PRO A 633 2.34 1.20 -27.50
N THR A 634 2.09 2.14 -26.61
CA THR A 634 2.26 3.57 -26.86
C THR A 634 3.60 4.12 -26.39
N ASP A 635 4.41 3.33 -25.68
CA ASP A 635 5.72 3.75 -25.17
C ASP A 635 6.59 2.54 -24.75
N GLY A 636 7.81 2.77 -24.27
CA GLY A 636 8.72 1.77 -23.69
C GLY A 636 9.72 1.13 -24.67
N ASN A 637 9.55 1.35 -25.98
CA ASN A 637 10.47 0.90 -27.03
C ASN A 637 10.34 1.77 -28.31
N GLY A 638 11.35 1.77 -29.19
CA GLY A 638 11.39 2.59 -30.40
C GLY A 638 10.26 2.40 -31.42
N TYR A 639 9.56 1.26 -31.40
CA TYR A 639 8.35 1.04 -32.20
C TYR A 639 7.05 1.35 -31.45
N CYS A 640 7.13 1.88 -30.23
CA CYS A 640 6.02 2.17 -29.35
C CYS A 640 5.90 3.68 -29.16
N ASN A 641 4.90 4.28 -29.78
CA ASN A 641 4.57 5.71 -29.61
C ASN A 641 3.11 5.94 -29.99
N ASN A 642 2.54 7.03 -29.50
CA ASN A 642 1.15 7.43 -29.78
C ASN A 642 0.84 7.45 -31.29
N ARG A 643 1.78 7.87 -32.13
CA ARG A 643 1.59 7.93 -33.59
C ARG A 643 1.47 6.54 -34.22
N LEU A 644 2.35 5.60 -33.87
CA LEU A 644 2.29 4.23 -34.40
C LEU A 644 1.10 3.45 -33.82
N ALA A 645 0.80 3.64 -32.53
CA ALA A 645 -0.38 3.04 -31.92
C ALA A 645 -1.66 3.53 -32.60
N LYS A 646 -1.81 4.85 -32.79
CA LYS A 646 -2.94 5.43 -33.53
C LYS A 646 -3.04 4.85 -34.94
N LYS A 647 -1.92 4.79 -35.66
CA LYS A 647 -1.87 4.23 -37.02
C LYS A 647 -2.36 2.78 -37.07
N PHE A 648 -1.95 1.96 -36.10
CA PHE A 648 -2.42 0.59 -35.98
C PHE A 648 -3.93 0.53 -35.73
N TYR A 649 -4.42 1.26 -34.74
CA TYR A 649 -5.83 1.26 -34.36
C TYR A 649 -6.74 1.83 -35.45
N ASP A 650 -6.34 2.90 -36.16
CA ASP A 650 -7.09 3.44 -37.29
C ASP A 650 -7.25 2.38 -38.40
N GLY A 651 -6.17 1.65 -38.72
CA GLY A 651 -6.19 0.59 -39.72
C GLY A 651 -7.03 -0.61 -39.29
N LEU A 652 -6.91 -1.03 -38.02
CA LEU A 652 -7.70 -2.12 -37.45
C LEU A 652 -9.19 -1.78 -37.46
N LEU A 653 -9.58 -0.61 -36.96
CA LEU A 653 -10.98 -0.18 -36.91
C LEU A 653 -11.58 -0.04 -38.31
N LYS A 654 -10.82 0.51 -39.27
CA LYS A 654 -11.25 0.56 -40.68
C LYS A 654 -11.50 -0.83 -41.26
N LYS A 655 -10.64 -1.79 -40.93
CA LYS A 655 -10.83 -3.19 -41.33
C LYS A 655 -12.07 -3.81 -40.69
N LEU A 656 -12.29 -3.59 -39.40
CA LEU A 656 -13.47 -4.12 -38.71
C LEU A 656 -14.76 -3.52 -39.29
N ALA A 657 -14.75 -2.22 -39.57
CA ALA A 657 -15.88 -1.51 -40.17
C ALA A 657 -16.19 -1.93 -41.62
N SER A 658 -15.23 -2.52 -42.35
CA SER A 658 -15.48 -3.01 -43.72
C SER A 658 -16.19 -4.36 -43.75
N GLU A 659 -16.17 -5.11 -42.65
CA GLU A 659 -16.72 -6.48 -42.54
C GLU A 659 -16.20 -7.46 -43.61
N GLU A 660 -15.10 -7.15 -44.29
CA GLU A 660 -14.54 -8.03 -45.33
C GLU A 660 -13.90 -9.30 -44.75
N GLY A 661 -13.49 -9.24 -43.48
CA GLY A 661 -12.76 -10.30 -42.79
C GLY A 661 -11.33 -10.46 -43.29
N THR A 662 -10.76 -11.66 -43.17
CA THR A 662 -9.44 -12.03 -43.68
C THR A 662 -9.56 -12.66 -45.08
N PRO A 663 -8.44 -12.96 -45.77
CA PRO A 663 -8.48 -13.68 -47.04
C PRO A 663 -9.24 -15.02 -46.98
N LEU A 664 -9.10 -15.80 -45.91
CA LEU A 664 -9.78 -17.10 -45.76
C LEU A 664 -11.09 -17.04 -44.96
N ARG A 665 -11.26 -16.11 -44.03
CA ARG A 665 -12.51 -15.93 -43.27
C ARG A 665 -13.17 -14.61 -43.65
N LYS A 666 -14.22 -14.70 -44.46
CA LYS A 666 -15.02 -13.54 -44.85
C LYS A 666 -16.01 -13.15 -43.74
N GLY A 667 -16.35 -11.87 -43.69
CA GLY A 667 -17.36 -11.35 -42.78
C GLY A 667 -16.79 -10.74 -41.50
N TYR A 668 -17.70 -10.50 -40.56
CA TYR A 668 -17.44 -9.89 -39.27
C TYR A 668 -16.37 -10.62 -38.45
N LEU A 669 -15.51 -9.83 -37.80
CA LEU A 669 -14.50 -10.28 -36.84
C LEU A 669 -14.81 -9.67 -35.47
N GLU A 670 -14.89 -10.50 -34.45
CA GLU A 670 -15.06 -10.04 -33.07
C GLU A 670 -13.68 -9.86 -32.42
N VAL A 671 -13.46 -8.68 -31.84
CA VAL A 671 -12.13 -8.24 -31.39
C VAL A 671 -12.22 -7.46 -30.09
N TYR A 672 -11.37 -7.83 -29.15
CA TYR A 672 -11.11 -7.10 -27.90
C TYR A 672 -9.77 -6.36 -28.00
N LEU A 673 -9.80 -5.05 -27.79
CA LEU A 673 -8.58 -4.25 -27.69
C LEU A 673 -7.89 -4.56 -26.35
N PHE A 674 -6.56 -4.63 -26.36
CA PHE A 674 -5.82 -5.19 -25.23
C PHE A 674 -5.93 -4.37 -23.93
N GLY A 675 -5.55 -3.08 -23.95
CA GLY A 675 -5.44 -2.26 -22.74
C GLY A 675 -6.30 -1.01 -22.81
N LEU A 676 -7.13 -0.79 -21.78
CA LEU A 676 -7.84 0.48 -21.62
C LEU A 676 -6.90 1.55 -21.04
N PHE A 677 -6.16 1.20 -19.99
CA PHE A 677 -5.20 2.05 -19.27
C PHE A 677 -3.81 1.44 -19.29
N ASP A 678 -2.80 2.26 -19.04
CA ASP A 678 -1.46 1.78 -18.70
C ASP A 678 -1.46 1.15 -17.31
N GLU A 679 -0.61 0.14 -17.13
CA GLU A 679 -0.52 -0.66 -15.91
C GLU A 679 0.88 -0.52 -15.30
N ASP A 680 1.07 0.52 -14.49
CA ASP A 680 2.36 0.91 -13.90
C ASP A 680 2.99 -0.13 -12.95
N GLN A 681 2.20 -1.11 -12.51
CA GLN A 681 2.66 -2.24 -11.69
C GLN A 681 2.93 -3.53 -12.49
N LYS A 682 2.68 -3.54 -13.81
CA LYS A 682 2.93 -4.73 -14.63
C LYS A 682 4.43 -5.05 -14.69
N SER A 683 4.75 -6.33 -14.78
CA SER A 683 6.15 -6.77 -14.93
C SER A 683 6.73 -6.26 -16.25
N ILE A 684 7.98 -5.79 -16.19
CA ILE A 684 8.74 -5.30 -17.34
C ILE A 684 9.72 -6.35 -17.88
N ALA A 685 9.69 -7.59 -17.37
CA ALA A 685 10.63 -8.63 -17.78
C ALA A 685 10.68 -8.87 -19.31
N PRO A 686 9.55 -8.83 -20.06
CA PRO A 686 9.57 -8.88 -21.53
C PRO A 686 10.09 -7.60 -22.21
N GLY A 687 10.02 -6.47 -21.50
CA GLY A 687 10.43 -5.14 -21.93
C GLY A 687 9.55 -4.05 -21.30
N ASP A 688 10.08 -2.82 -21.27
CA ASP A 688 9.41 -1.67 -20.66
C ASP A 688 8.06 -1.32 -21.32
N PHE A 689 7.84 -1.71 -22.58
CA PHE A 689 6.59 -1.51 -23.30
C PHE A 689 5.39 -2.24 -22.67
N GLU A 690 5.63 -3.24 -21.81
CA GLU A 690 4.57 -4.01 -21.15
C GLU A 690 3.61 -3.14 -20.34
N ARG A 691 4.08 -2.00 -19.81
CA ARG A 691 3.23 -1.10 -19.02
C ARG A 691 2.37 -0.16 -19.87
N HIS A 692 2.59 -0.11 -21.19
CA HIS A 692 2.13 0.99 -22.05
C HIS A 692 1.11 0.58 -23.12
N TRP A 693 0.23 -0.38 -22.83
CA TRP A 693 -0.77 -0.84 -23.82
C TRP A 693 -2.08 -0.06 -23.79
N GLY A 694 -2.27 0.84 -22.83
CA GLY A 694 -3.49 1.61 -22.65
C GLY A 694 -3.75 2.60 -23.79
N ILE A 695 -5.00 2.69 -24.24
CA ILE A 695 -5.45 3.78 -25.14
C ILE A 695 -5.78 5.07 -24.37
N PHE A 696 -5.98 4.96 -23.05
CA PHE A 696 -6.11 6.07 -22.11
C PHE A 696 -4.87 6.19 -21.23
N ARG A 697 -4.63 7.42 -20.76
CA ARG A 697 -3.68 7.74 -19.69
C ARG A 697 -4.24 7.36 -18.32
N TYR A 698 -3.39 7.37 -17.30
CA TYR A 698 -3.76 7.16 -15.89
C TYR A 698 -4.94 8.03 -15.39
N ASP A 699 -5.17 9.20 -16.00
CA ASP A 699 -6.23 10.13 -15.66
C ASP A 699 -7.49 10.00 -16.55
N GLY A 700 -7.61 8.90 -17.32
CA GLY A 700 -8.78 8.68 -18.17
C GLY A 700 -8.86 9.57 -19.40
N LYS A 701 -7.80 10.31 -19.73
CA LYS A 701 -7.74 11.06 -20.99
C LYS A 701 -7.23 10.19 -22.14
N PRO A 702 -7.85 10.28 -23.33
CA PRO A 702 -7.33 9.66 -24.54
C PRO A 702 -5.86 10.05 -24.79
N LYS A 703 -5.00 9.09 -25.11
CA LYS A 703 -3.62 9.40 -25.53
C LYS A 703 -3.55 10.00 -26.94
N PHE A 704 -4.51 9.64 -27.79
CA PHE A 704 -4.63 10.12 -29.15
C PHE A 704 -6.10 10.06 -29.60
N PRO A 705 -6.50 10.88 -30.59
CA PRO A 705 -7.85 10.80 -31.15
C PRO A 705 -8.04 9.49 -31.92
N MET A 706 -9.12 8.76 -31.61
CA MET A 706 -9.46 7.47 -32.22
C MET A 706 -10.96 7.44 -32.53
N ASP A 707 -11.34 7.22 -33.79
CA ASP A 707 -12.73 7.12 -34.24
C ASP A 707 -13.17 5.65 -34.25
N LEU A 708 -13.93 5.25 -33.23
CA LEU A 708 -14.35 3.86 -33.02
C LEU A 708 -15.25 3.33 -34.15
N ALA A 709 -15.84 4.21 -34.96
CA ALA A 709 -16.62 3.79 -36.13
C ALA A 709 -15.75 3.25 -37.28
N GLY A 710 -14.43 3.51 -37.28
CA GLY A 710 -13.52 3.08 -38.36
C GLY A 710 -13.76 3.76 -39.72
N GLN A 711 -14.62 4.77 -39.77
CA GLN A 711 -15.06 5.45 -41.00
C GLN A 711 -14.44 6.83 -41.21
N ASN A 712 -13.55 7.28 -40.29
CA ASN A 712 -13.03 8.66 -40.26
C ASN A 712 -14.14 9.72 -40.28
N SER A 713 -15.28 9.37 -39.68
CA SER A 713 -16.47 10.22 -39.62
C SER A 713 -16.36 11.29 -38.53
N GLY A 714 -15.52 11.04 -37.51
CA GLY A 714 -15.40 11.88 -36.32
C GLY A 714 -16.61 11.82 -35.38
N HIS A 715 -17.60 10.96 -35.64
CA HIS A 715 -18.85 10.91 -34.88
C HIS A 715 -18.75 10.03 -33.61
N GLN A 716 -17.86 9.02 -33.59
CA GLN A 716 -17.66 8.12 -32.45
C GLN A 716 -16.23 8.18 -31.92
N MET A 717 -15.78 9.39 -31.60
CA MET A 717 -14.46 9.61 -31.02
C MET A 717 -14.37 9.04 -29.61
N LEU A 718 -13.20 8.49 -29.27
CA LEU A 718 -12.84 8.11 -27.90
C LEU A 718 -13.02 9.32 -26.96
N LYS A 719 -13.81 9.15 -25.88
CA LYS A 719 -14.09 10.19 -24.89
C LYS A 719 -13.41 9.85 -23.57
N GLY A 720 -12.83 10.87 -22.95
CA GLY A 720 -12.19 10.73 -21.64
C GLY A 720 -13.18 10.71 -20.48
N VAL A 721 -12.69 10.27 -19.33
CA VAL A 721 -13.43 10.31 -18.06
C VAL A 721 -13.64 11.76 -17.62
N GLU A 722 -14.87 12.12 -17.24
CA GLU A 722 -15.21 13.44 -16.69
C GLU A 722 -15.10 13.45 -15.16
N GLY A 723 -14.86 14.63 -14.56
CA GLY A 723 -14.86 14.80 -13.10
C GLY A 723 -13.59 14.31 -12.37
N VAL A 724 -12.51 14.02 -13.09
CA VAL A 724 -11.24 13.61 -12.49
C VAL A 724 -10.64 14.77 -11.68
N THR A 725 -10.43 14.52 -10.38
CA THR A 725 -9.78 15.48 -9.47
C THR A 725 -8.31 15.11 -9.34
N TYR A 726 -7.42 16.10 -9.37
CA TYR A 726 -5.97 15.90 -9.24
C TYR A 726 -5.50 16.38 -7.89
N LEU A 727 -4.34 15.89 -7.45
CA LEU A 727 -3.54 16.58 -6.45
C LEU A 727 -3.15 17.98 -6.95
N GLU A 728 -2.51 18.75 -6.09
CA GLU A 728 -2.08 20.10 -6.45
C GLU A 728 -1.18 20.06 -7.69
N ARG A 729 -1.32 21.05 -8.57
CA ARG A 729 -0.52 21.16 -9.80
C ARG A 729 0.90 21.60 -9.47
N GLN A 730 1.66 20.64 -8.98
CA GLN A 730 3.03 20.81 -8.53
C GLN A 730 3.83 19.57 -8.92
N TRP A 731 5.07 19.81 -9.35
CA TRP A 731 5.99 18.78 -9.81
C TRP A 731 7.28 18.85 -9.02
N CYS A 732 7.88 17.70 -8.78
CA CYS A 732 9.23 17.63 -8.23
C CYS A 732 10.24 17.52 -9.36
N VAL A 733 11.18 18.45 -9.45
CA VAL A 733 12.23 18.47 -10.48
C VAL A 733 13.61 18.58 -9.83
N LEU A 734 14.66 18.22 -10.58
CA LEU A 734 16.03 18.45 -10.13
C LEU A 734 16.29 19.95 -10.02
N ASN A 735 16.85 20.39 -8.89
CA ASN A 735 17.18 21.78 -8.68
C ASN A 735 18.29 22.23 -9.66
N SER A 736 18.07 23.35 -10.34
CA SER A 736 18.99 23.95 -11.31
C SER A 736 20.37 24.30 -10.74
N ASP A 737 20.50 24.39 -9.42
CA ASP A 737 21.78 24.64 -8.74
C ASP A 737 22.65 23.39 -8.57
N VAL A 738 22.10 22.19 -8.82
CA VAL A 738 22.84 20.93 -8.74
C VAL A 738 23.77 20.79 -9.95
N ARG A 739 25.07 21.06 -9.74
CA ARG A 739 26.11 20.96 -10.78
C ARG A 739 26.66 19.54 -10.98
N ASN A 740 26.56 18.66 -9.98
CA ASN A 740 27.12 17.31 -10.02
C ASN A 740 26.02 16.27 -10.27
N LEU A 741 25.75 15.99 -11.55
CA LEU A 741 24.70 15.07 -11.97
C LEU A 741 25.02 13.60 -11.66
N SER A 742 26.28 13.24 -11.38
CA SER A 742 26.66 11.86 -11.05
C SER A 742 26.06 11.40 -9.71
N LYS A 743 25.92 12.30 -8.74
CA LYS A 743 25.22 11.99 -7.47
C LYS A 743 23.71 11.92 -7.66
N ALA A 744 23.15 12.86 -8.43
CA ALA A 744 21.73 12.90 -8.73
C ALA A 744 21.25 11.67 -9.55
N GLN A 745 22.14 11.06 -10.34
CA GLN A 745 21.88 9.80 -11.04
C GLN A 745 21.63 8.60 -10.08
N VAL A 746 22.22 8.61 -8.88
CA VAL A 746 21.94 7.57 -7.87
C VAL A 746 20.51 7.72 -7.34
N GLU A 747 20.08 8.95 -7.08
CA GLU A 747 18.71 9.26 -6.65
C GLU A 747 17.67 8.96 -7.73
N LEU A 748 18.01 9.15 -9.02
CA LEU A 748 17.17 8.70 -10.13
C LEU A 748 16.91 7.19 -10.02
N ASN A 749 17.95 6.39 -9.82
CA ASN A 749 17.80 4.94 -9.71
C ASN A 749 16.94 4.55 -8.49
N TYR A 750 17.10 5.25 -7.36
CA TYR A 750 16.27 5.07 -6.18
C TYR A 750 14.80 5.39 -6.47
N ALA A 751 14.52 6.56 -7.06
CA ALA A 751 13.17 6.97 -7.42
C ALA A 751 12.51 5.94 -8.35
N CYS A 752 13.21 5.50 -9.40
CA CYS A 752 12.72 4.52 -10.35
C CYS A 752 12.63 3.08 -9.80
N SER A 753 13.23 2.80 -8.64
CA SER A 753 13.02 1.53 -7.93
C SER A 753 11.68 1.50 -7.18
N LEU A 754 11.06 2.67 -6.97
CA LEU A 754 9.83 2.86 -6.19
C LEU A 754 8.70 3.53 -6.99
N ALA A 755 8.93 3.85 -8.27
CA ALA A 755 7.98 4.49 -9.17
C ALA A 755 8.20 4.04 -10.63
N ASP A 756 7.23 4.29 -11.50
CA ASP A 756 7.30 3.85 -12.89
C ASP A 756 8.06 4.84 -13.79
N CYS A 757 9.32 4.52 -14.07
CA CYS A 757 10.18 5.29 -14.97
C CYS A 757 10.31 4.68 -16.38
N THR A 758 9.44 3.74 -16.77
CA THR A 758 9.61 2.98 -18.02
C THR A 758 9.51 3.83 -19.31
N SER A 759 8.97 5.04 -19.21
CA SER A 759 8.98 6.05 -20.28
C SER A 759 10.33 6.70 -20.53
N LEU A 760 11.29 6.60 -19.61
CA LEU A 760 12.64 7.18 -19.76
C LEU A 760 13.51 6.37 -20.71
N GLY A 761 14.21 7.03 -21.62
CA GLY A 761 15.30 6.42 -22.42
C GLY A 761 15.22 6.72 -23.90
N LYS A 762 16.23 6.28 -24.65
CA LYS A 762 16.31 6.53 -26.10
C LYS A 762 15.12 5.93 -26.84
N GLN A 763 14.56 6.70 -27.77
CA GLN A 763 13.41 6.29 -28.59
C GLN A 763 12.15 5.92 -27.78
N ARG A 764 11.98 6.54 -26.60
CA ARG A 764 10.76 6.46 -25.78
C ARG A 764 10.10 7.84 -25.72
N SER A 765 8.93 7.94 -25.10
CA SER A 765 8.23 9.23 -24.97
C SER A 765 9.10 10.27 -24.26
N CYS A 766 9.86 9.87 -23.24
CA CYS A 766 10.77 10.70 -22.48
C CYS A 766 12.25 10.43 -22.82
N ASP A 767 12.62 10.64 -24.08
CA ASP A 767 14.02 10.72 -24.53
C ASP A 767 14.63 12.08 -24.15
N LEU A 768 14.88 12.23 -22.85
CA LEU A 768 15.31 13.47 -22.22
C LEU A 768 16.82 13.49 -21.96
N GLU A 769 17.39 14.70 -21.86
CA GLU A 769 18.74 14.88 -21.34
C GLU A 769 18.81 14.52 -19.84
N LEU A 770 20.02 14.23 -19.34
CA LEU A 770 20.22 13.67 -17.99
C LEU A 770 19.52 14.47 -16.88
N HIS A 771 19.58 15.80 -16.92
CA HIS A 771 18.93 16.66 -15.94
C HIS A 771 17.41 16.42 -15.88
N ASP A 772 16.76 16.35 -17.03
CA ASP A 772 15.31 16.24 -17.12
C ASP A 772 14.86 14.79 -16.91
N ARG A 773 15.70 13.80 -17.21
CA ARG A 773 15.49 12.41 -16.80
C ARG A 773 15.42 12.25 -15.29
N ILE A 774 16.32 12.92 -14.56
CA ILE A 774 16.31 12.91 -13.10
C ILE A 774 15.06 13.62 -12.59
N SER A 775 14.71 14.76 -13.19
CA SER A 775 13.48 15.48 -12.86
C SER A 775 12.23 14.64 -13.06
N TYR A 776 12.14 13.88 -14.16
CA TYR A 776 11.02 12.98 -14.42
C TYR A 776 10.92 11.90 -13.35
N ALA A 777 12.03 11.22 -13.03
CA ALA A 777 12.06 10.20 -11.99
C ALA A 777 11.66 10.77 -10.61
N PHE A 778 12.16 11.96 -10.26
CA PHE A 778 11.80 12.65 -9.03
C PHE A 778 10.31 12.93 -8.96
N ASN A 779 9.73 13.42 -10.06
CA ASN A 779 8.29 13.64 -10.12
C ASN A 779 7.51 12.33 -10.00
N GLU A 780 7.87 11.27 -10.73
CA GLU A 780 7.14 10.00 -10.68
C GLU A 780 7.09 9.41 -9.26
N PHE A 781 8.20 9.52 -8.52
CA PHE A 781 8.24 9.15 -7.11
C PHE A 781 7.45 10.10 -6.22
N TYR A 782 7.64 11.40 -6.37
CA TYR A 782 6.91 12.41 -5.59
C TYR A 782 5.39 12.26 -5.71
N GLN A 783 4.89 12.01 -6.93
CA GLN A 783 3.47 11.80 -7.19
C GLN A 783 2.99 10.44 -6.65
N SER A 784 3.82 9.38 -6.71
CA SER A 784 3.47 8.09 -6.12
C SER A 784 3.45 8.09 -4.58
N LYS A 785 3.95 9.16 -3.96
CA LYS A 785 3.90 9.42 -2.51
C LYS A 785 2.89 10.51 -2.15
N ASP A 786 1.86 10.70 -2.98
CA ASP A 786 0.79 11.68 -2.75
C ASP A 786 1.32 13.09 -2.45
N GLN A 787 2.41 13.47 -3.11
CA GLN A 787 3.05 14.77 -2.95
C GLN A 787 3.61 15.05 -1.53
N ASP A 788 3.96 14.00 -0.76
CA ASP A 788 4.65 14.15 0.53
C ASP A 788 5.87 15.07 0.36
N VAL A 789 5.98 16.08 1.22
CA VAL A 789 7.03 17.10 1.12
C VAL A 789 8.45 16.50 1.17
N ARG A 790 8.63 15.39 1.89
CA ARG A 790 9.91 14.66 1.98
C ARG A 790 10.22 13.88 0.71
N ALA A 791 9.20 13.49 -0.05
CA ALA A 791 9.38 12.74 -1.29
C ALA A 791 9.95 13.58 -2.44
N CYS A 792 10.05 14.90 -2.28
CA CYS A 792 10.77 15.78 -3.22
C CYS A 792 12.13 16.27 -2.71
N ASP A 793 12.61 15.81 -1.56
CA ASP A 793 13.87 16.31 -1.00
C ASP A 793 15.09 15.76 -1.77
N PHE A 794 15.17 14.44 -1.94
CA PHE A 794 16.31 13.75 -2.59
C PHE A 794 17.67 14.29 -2.12
N ASN A 795 17.89 14.36 -0.81
CA ASN A 795 19.10 14.91 -0.19
C ASN A 795 19.32 16.40 -0.56
N GLY A 796 18.23 17.18 -0.56
CA GLY A 796 18.19 18.59 -0.97
C GLY A 796 18.41 18.85 -2.47
N MET A 797 18.42 17.81 -3.31
CA MET A 797 18.58 17.98 -4.76
C MET A 797 17.26 18.24 -5.49
N GLY A 798 16.12 17.83 -4.94
CA GLY A 798 14.82 18.09 -5.54
C GLY A 798 14.28 19.48 -5.18
N THR A 799 13.49 20.05 -6.07
CA THR A 799 12.73 21.28 -5.84
C THR A 799 11.36 21.19 -6.47
N LYS A 800 10.39 21.88 -5.87
CA LYS A 800 8.99 21.86 -6.31
C LYS A 800 8.75 23.03 -7.26
N VAL A 801 8.11 22.76 -8.40
CA VAL A 801 7.75 23.77 -9.40
C VAL A 801 6.25 23.68 -9.71
N THR A 802 5.66 24.80 -10.10
CA THR A 802 4.24 24.91 -10.51
C THR A 802 4.05 25.09 -12.01
N GLN A 803 5.17 25.22 -12.74
CA GLN A 803 5.16 25.19 -14.20
C GLN A 803 5.27 23.73 -14.64
N ASP A 804 4.33 23.28 -15.48
CA ASP A 804 4.30 21.93 -16.03
C ASP A 804 5.57 21.67 -16.87
N PRO A 805 6.44 20.73 -16.46
CA PRO A 805 7.69 20.42 -17.15
C PRO A 805 7.50 19.44 -18.33
N SER A 806 6.27 19.02 -18.63
CA SER A 806 5.97 18.09 -19.73
C SER A 806 6.36 18.66 -21.10
N ILE A 807 6.89 17.81 -21.98
CA ILE A 807 7.31 18.17 -23.34
C ILE A 807 6.80 17.13 -24.33
N GLY A 808 5.97 17.56 -25.29
CA GLY A 808 5.41 16.67 -26.31
C GLY A 808 4.62 15.51 -25.70
N ASP A 809 5.01 14.28 -26.03
CA ASP A 809 4.43 13.05 -25.47
C ASP A 809 5.06 12.65 -24.11
N CYS A 810 6.14 13.31 -23.66
CA CYS A 810 6.71 13.08 -22.34
C CYS A 810 5.93 13.86 -21.29
N ILE A 811 5.09 13.15 -20.54
CA ILE A 811 4.18 13.77 -19.57
C ILE A 811 4.64 13.53 -18.15
N PHE A 812 4.94 14.62 -17.44
CA PHE A 812 5.16 14.59 -16.00
C PHE A 812 3.80 14.57 -15.31
N ARG A 813 3.43 13.43 -14.72
CA ARG A 813 2.07 13.29 -14.17
C ARG A 813 1.84 14.18 -12.94
N VAL A 814 0.57 14.48 -12.70
CA VAL A 814 0.06 14.90 -11.40
C VAL A 814 -0.90 13.81 -10.95
N GLN A 815 -0.68 13.25 -9.76
CA GLN A 815 -1.48 12.12 -9.30
C GLN A 815 -2.97 12.50 -9.18
N VAL A 816 -3.85 11.57 -9.52
CA VAL A 816 -5.30 11.73 -9.31
C VAL A 816 -5.57 11.74 -7.80
N ALA A 817 -6.32 12.72 -7.31
CA ALA A 817 -6.70 12.82 -5.91
C ALA A 817 -7.74 11.75 -5.56
N LEU A 818 -7.37 10.79 -4.71
CA LEU A 818 -8.29 9.78 -4.21
C LEU A 818 -9.24 10.39 -3.17
N SER A 819 -10.52 10.02 -3.21
CA SER A 819 -11.46 10.42 -2.16
C SER A 819 -11.03 9.81 -0.82
N ALA A 820 -11.41 10.44 0.30
CA ALA A 820 -10.99 10.01 1.63
C ALA A 820 -11.35 8.54 1.98
N GLY A 821 -12.32 7.93 1.30
CA GLY A 821 -12.65 6.51 1.44
C GLY A 821 -11.93 5.56 0.47
N GLU A 822 -11.27 6.07 -0.58
CA GLU A 822 -10.54 5.24 -1.56
C GLU A 822 -9.05 5.12 -1.24
N ARG A 823 -8.55 5.95 -0.30
CA ARG A 823 -7.14 5.95 0.15
C ARG A 823 -6.64 4.61 0.73
N ARG A 824 -7.53 3.66 1.00
CA ARG A 824 -7.18 2.30 1.49
C ARG A 824 -7.47 1.17 0.53
N HIS A 825 -7.93 1.47 -0.68
CA HIS A 825 -8.42 0.43 -1.54
C HIS A 825 -7.50 0.21 -2.73
N GLY A 826 -6.75 -0.90 -2.67
CA GLY A 826 -6.50 -1.73 -3.85
C GLY A 826 -7.81 -2.30 -4.43
N LEU A 827 -8.86 -1.47 -4.58
CA LEU A 827 -10.17 -1.88 -5.10
C LEU A 827 -10.05 -2.38 -6.54
N SER A 828 -8.99 -2.02 -7.27
CA SER A 828 -8.74 -2.54 -8.61
C SER A 828 -8.46 -4.06 -8.59
N TYR A 829 -7.76 -4.56 -7.56
CA TYR A 829 -7.53 -5.99 -7.40
C TYR A 829 -8.71 -6.69 -6.70
N ALA A 830 -9.34 -6.01 -5.74
CA ALA A 830 -10.51 -6.56 -5.06
C ALA A 830 -11.73 -6.68 -5.99
N LEU A 831 -11.99 -5.72 -6.89
CA LEU A 831 -13.09 -5.84 -7.85
C LEU A 831 -12.81 -6.86 -8.96
N SER A 832 -11.54 -7.06 -9.35
CA SER A 832 -11.17 -8.07 -10.36
C SER A 832 -11.11 -9.50 -9.80
N VAL A 833 -10.79 -9.68 -8.50
CA VAL A 833 -10.70 -10.99 -7.85
C VAL A 833 -11.97 -11.35 -7.06
N PHE A 834 -12.65 -10.40 -6.43
CA PHE A 834 -13.88 -10.68 -5.66
C PHE A 834 -15.15 -10.67 -6.51
N ALA A 835 -15.25 -9.97 -7.64
CA ALA A 835 -16.43 -10.11 -8.50
C ALA A 835 -16.67 -11.56 -8.99
N PRO A 836 -15.62 -12.33 -9.36
CA PRO A 836 -15.76 -13.77 -9.64
C PRO A 836 -15.99 -14.64 -8.39
N LEU A 837 -15.35 -14.34 -7.25
CA LEU A 837 -15.50 -15.14 -6.02
C LEU A 837 -16.86 -14.93 -5.33
N PHE A 838 -17.43 -13.72 -5.41
CA PHE A 838 -18.79 -13.42 -4.97
C PHE A 838 -19.84 -14.13 -5.84
N PHE A 839 -19.54 -14.32 -7.12
CA PHE A 839 -20.37 -15.07 -8.07
C PHE A 839 -20.50 -16.55 -7.66
N ILE A 840 -19.43 -17.15 -7.14
CA ILE A 840 -19.44 -18.54 -6.65
C ILE A 840 -20.14 -18.62 -5.29
N MET A 841 -19.76 -17.77 -4.33
CA MET A 841 -20.26 -17.82 -2.94
C MET A 841 -21.75 -17.45 -2.79
N SER A 842 -22.25 -16.46 -3.54
CA SER A 842 -23.64 -15.99 -3.42
C SER A 842 -24.66 -16.90 -4.10
N PHE A 843 -24.22 -17.72 -5.07
CA PHE A 843 -25.07 -18.75 -5.69
C PHE A 843 -25.23 -19.97 -4.78
N PHE A 844 -24.22 -20.31 -3.98
CA PHE A 844 -24.29 -21.43 -3.02
C PHE A 844 -25.07 -21.11 -1.73
N THR A 845 -25.37 -19.84 -1.44
CA THR A 845 -26.13 -19.44 -0.24
C THR A 845 -27.60 -19.10 -0.50
N LEU A 846 -28.05 -19.18 -1.76
CA LEU A 846 -29.46 -19.06 -2.17
C LEU A 846 -30.06 -20.41 -2.61
N LEU A 847 -29.40 -21.53 -2.27
CA LEU A 847 -29.96 -22.89 -2.31
C LEU A 847 -30.43 -23.33 -0.92
#